data_AF-A0AAE5A8I6-F1
#
_entry.id   AF-A0AAE5A8I6-F1
#
_cell.length_a   1.000
_cell.length_b   1.000
_cell.length_c   1.000
_cell.angle_alpha   90.00
_cell.angle_beta   90.00
_cell.angle_gamma   90.00
#
_symmetry.space_group_name_H-M   'P 1'
#
loop_
_entity.id
_entity.type
_entity.pdbx_description
1 polymer ?
#
loop_
_entity_poly.entity_id
_entity_poly.type
_entity_poly.pdbx_seq_one_letter_code
_entity_poly.pdbx_strand_id
1 'polypeptide(L)'
;MQTASPVTSATATESSQFNPDRLSESEVRTAVSIANVPALLMVVYQMTGDGKWLEQPYRPTRGKGLGDHDSGGLTEEIQEEIRQAAVHAILDFQAGVKPAIEAPTAEQTVRMISVCMGEPVADQYGPMLSLELARRAAPNAPELALPPVDPPVGFNVIVIGTGVAGIAAAHQLEDMGIDYIILEKQPEAGGNWWQNTYPGAGVDTPSHLYSFSFAKNDWNTHFELRNELQEYFGRVLKEVGGNERVRYNTEVLAATYDETSRGWHVEVRNADGSIETLRSNVVISAVGVLNRPVTPNLPGMESFRGTSFHSANWPEGLEVEGKRVAIVGTGASSMQITPAIADRVEHLTVFQRSPQWVAPFEKFRMPIPTELRRLLQSCSLYHSWYWIRLFWQFGDKVIESLRVDPEWEHPERSVNARNDAHREYFTRYITAQVGDRTDLLDKVMPDYPPFGKRILLDNGWYEALRRDNVDLVNESVAAVTETGLVSASGAEIDADIIVWATGFEAARFVSSLDVRGVDGLSLREAWNDDDPRAYLGVSVPQFPNFFMLGGPNSFPGSGSFMFFMEVQMRYIRGLLTKMFEHDIAAIDARTDATEEYNELVDTTHDRTVWTHRGMSTYYRNSRGRVVFVMPFLNVEYWEMTRRPDLENYTVR
;
A
#
# COMPACT_ATOMS: atom_id res chain seq x y z
N MET A 1 -21.49 -73.43 -25.43
CA MET A 1 -20.10 -73.72 -25.05
C MET A 1 -19.37 -72.39 -25.02
N GLN A 2 -18.86 -71.98 -23.85
CA GLN A 2 -17.83 -70.95 -23.59
C GLN A 2 -18.10 -69.51 -24.11
N THR A 3 -17.83 -68.39 -23.44
CA THR A 3 -17.50 -67.94 -22.07
C THR A 3 -17.14 -66.46 -22.30
N ALA A 4 -17.70 -65.49 -21.55
CA ALA A 4 -17.01 -64.22 -21.29
C ALA A 4 -17.66 -63.50 -20.10
N SER A 5 -16.83 -63.23 -19.09
CA SER A 5 -17.16 -62.56 -17.82
C SER A 5 -17.53 -61.08 -17.99
N PRO A 6 -18.26 -60.49 -17.03
CA PRO A 6 -18.52 -59.06 -16.99
C PRO A 6 -17.29 -58.30 -16.45
N VAL A 7 -16.82 -57.30 -17.18
CA VAL A 7 -15.85 -56.32 -16.67
C VAL A 7 -16.62 -55.28 -15.87
N THR A 8 -16.35 -55.27 -14.57
CA THR A 8 -16.69 -54.23 -13.60
C THR A 8 -16.28 -52.84 -14.09
N SER A 9 -17.24 -51.91 -14.18
CA SER A 9 -16.96 -50.48 -14.29
C SER A 9 -16.44 -49.99 -12.93
N ALA A 10 -15.13 -49.74 -12.86
CA ALA A 10 -14.53 -49.04 -11.75
C ALA A 10 -15.09 -47.60 -11.72
N THR A 11 -15.55 -47.25 -10.53
CA THR A 11 -15.93 -45.94 -10.03
C THR A 11 -15.07 -44.80 -10.59
N ALA A 12 -15.75 -43.80 -11.15
CA ALA A 12 -15.20 -42.47 -11.33
C ALA A 12 -14.73 -41.95 -9.95
N THR A 13 -13.44 -41.62 -9.84
CA THR A 13 -12.92 -40.83 -8.74
C THR A 13 -13.58 -39.47 -8.77
N GLU A 14 -14.43 -39.20 -7.78
CA GLU A 14 -14.91 -37.88 -7.43
C GLU A 14 -13.71 -36.94 -7.26
N SER A 15 -13.58 -35.96 -8.14
CA SER A 15 -12.72 -34.80 -7.87
C SER A 15 -13.32 -34.09 -6.66
N SER A 16 -12.70 -34.22 -5.48
CA SER A 16 -13.15 -33.50 -4.29
C SER A 16 -13.07 -32.01 -4.56
N GLN A 17 -14.24 -31.37 -4.67
CA GLN A 17 -14.35 -29.92 -4.75
C GLN A 17 -13.69 -29.32 -3.50
N PHE A 18 -12.75 -28.39 -3.69
CA PHE A 18 -12.05 -27.75 -2.58
C PHE A 18 -13.08 -27.08 -1.64
N ASN A 19 -12.99 -27.42 -0.35
CA ASN A 19 -13.80 -26.79 0.69
C ASN A 19 -12.90 -25.78 1.44
N PRO A 20 -13.11 -24.46 1.28
CA PRO A 20 -12.33 -23.44 1.98
C PRO A 20 -12.50 -23.48 3.50
N ASP A 21 -13.52 -24.17 4.01
CA ASP A 21 -13.79 -24.26 5.45
C ASP A 21 -13.03 -25.43 6.10
N ARG A 22 -12.57 -26.42 5.33
CA ARG A 22 -11.96 -27.63 5.88
C ARG A 22 -11.02 -28.35 4.93
N LEU A 23 -9.80 -28.56 5.40
CA LEU A 23 -8.78 -29.38 4.75
C LEU A 23 -8.80 -30.80 5.32
N SER A 24 -8.50 -31.79 4.49
CA SER A 24 -8.16 -33.14 4.96
C SER A 24 -6.82 -33.14 5.71
N GLU A 25 -6.57 -34.13 6.56
CA GLU A 25 -5.27 -34.26 7.25
C GLU A 25 -4.09 -34.31 6.27
N SER A 26 -4.25 -34.99 5.14
CA SER A 26 -3.22 -35.03 4.10
C SER A 26 -2.94 -33.64 3.54
N GLU A 27 -3.98 -32.84 3.25
CA GLU A 27 -3.81 -31.47 2.75
C GLU A 27 -3.17 -30.56 3.80
N VAL A 28 -3.56 -30.68 5.08
CA VAL A 28 -2.91 -29.94 6.18
C VAL A 28 -1.43 -30.29 6.26
N ARG A 29 -1.06 -31.58 6.21
CA ARG A 29 0.35 -32.01 6.25
C ARG A 29 1.15 -31.43 5.10
N THR A 30 0.62 -31.48 3.87
CA THR A 30 1.31 -30.89 2.71
C THR A 30 1.47 -29.39 2.86
N ALA A 31 0.39 -28.67 3.22
CA ALA A 31 0.47 -27.22 3.40
C ALA A 31 1.44 -26.79 4.51
N VAL A 32 1.41 -27.47 5.66
CA VAL A 32 2.32 -27.21 6.79
C VAL A 32 3.79 -27.46 6.41
N SER A 33 4.06 -28.42 5.51
CA SER A 33 5.41 -28.73 5.03
C SER A 33 6.06 -27.61 4.20
N ILE A 34 5.29 -26.63 3.75
CA ILE A 34 5.79 -25.47 2.99
C ILE A 34 5.44 -24.12 3.65
N ALA A 35 4.69 -24.17 4.76
CA ALA A 35 4.32 -23.00 5.52
C ALA A 35 5.51 -22.45 6.33
N ASN A 36 5.46 -21.13 6.53
CA ASN A 36 6.40 -20.39 7.37
C ASN A 36 6.40 -20.91 8.82
N VAL A 37 7.55 -21.40 9.29
CA VAL A 37 7.71 -22.06 10.59
C VAL A 37 7.47 -21.11 11.76
N PRO A 38 8.00 -19.87 11.79
CA PRO A 38 7.67 -18.91 12.85
C PRO A 38 6.17 -18.62 13.01
N ALA A 39 5.41 -18.57 11.91
CA ALA A 39 3.95 -18.41 11.99
C ALA A 39 3.26 -19.67 12.55
N LEU A 40 3.68 -20.87 12.10
CA LEU A 40 3.18 -22.14 12.64
C LEU A 40 3.43 -22.28 14.14
N LEU A 41 4.61 -21.86 14.61
CA LEU A 41 4.96 -21.89 16.03
C LEU A 41 3.97 -21.08 16.87
N MET A 42 3.54 -19.91 16.38
CA MET A 42 2.56 -19.08 17.07
C MET A 42 1.16 -19.72 17.07
N VAL A 43 0.76 -20.39 15.98
CA VAL A 43 -0.49 -21.17 15.94
C VAL A 43 -0.46 -22.30 16.98
N VAL A 44 0.65 -23.05 17.07
CA VAL A 44 0.83 -24.13 18.04
C VAL A 44 0.75 -23.59 19.47
N TYR A 45 1.49 -22.51 19.78
CA TYR A 45 1.44 -21.91 21.11
C TYR A 45 0.04 -21.40 21.45
N GLN A 46 -0.64 -20.73 20.53
CA GLN A 46 -1.97 -20.18 20.77
C GLN A 46 -3.02 -21.29 21.00
N MET A 47 -2.92 -22.40 20.27
CA MET A 47 -3.81 -23.55 20.46
C MET A 47 -3.55 -24.31 21.75
N THR A 48 -2.28 -24.47 22.15
CA THR A 48 -1.89 -25.34 23.28
C THR A 48 -1.71 -24.60 24.60
N GLY A 49 -1.33 -23.33 24.57
CA GLY A 49 -0.93 -22.54 25.75
C GLY A 49 0.40 -22.98 26.37
N ASP A 50 1.12 -23.94 25.77
CA ASP A 50 2.33 -24.51 26.36
C ASP A 50 3.54 -23.57 26.18
N GLY A 51 3.98 -22.98 27.29
CA GLY A 51 5.09 -22.02 27.33
C GLY A 51 6.41 -22.55 26.74
N LYS A 52 6.61 -23.87 26.62
CA LYS A 52 7.84 -24.44 26.04
C LYS A 52 8.10 -23.92 24.62
N TRP A 53 7.05 -23.68 23.84
CA TRP A 53 7.14 -23.25 22.44
C TRP A 53 7.74 -21.85 22.28
N LEU A 54 7.79 -21.05 23.36
CA LEU A 54 8.39 -19.72 23.34
C LEU A 54 9.85 -19.71 23.84
N GLU A 55 10.38 -20.87 24.23
CA GLU A 55 11.72 -21.01 24.80
C GLU A 55 12.65 -21.82 23.87
N GLN A 56 13.95 -21.83 24.19
CA GLN A 56 14.90 -22.68 23.47
C GLN A 56 14.52 -24.16 23.63
N PRO A 57 14.64 -25.00 22.58
CA PRO A 57 15.28 -24.75 21.29
C PRO A 57 14.36 -24.17 20.18
N TYR A 58 13.11 -23.83 20.48
CA TYR A 58 12.10 -23.45 19.48
C TYR A 58 12.15 -21.98 19.03
N ARG A 59 12.96 -21.13 19.69
CA ARG A 59 12.99 -19.69 19.41
C ARG A 59 13.63 -19.38 18.05
N PRO A 60 12.90 -18.77 17.10
CA PRO A 60 13.47 -18.30 15.85
C PRO A 60 14.60 -17.28 16.06
N THR A 61 15.53 -17.25 15.12
CA THR A 61 16.56 -16.21 15.00
C THR A 61 16.00 -14.98 14.29
N ARG A 62 16.68 -13.83 14.42
CA ARG A 62 16.32 -12.60 13.70
C ARG A 62 16.51 -12.76 12.19
N GLY A 63 15.45 -12.52 11.42
CA GLY A 63 15.50 -12.49 9.96
C GLY A 63 16.37 -11.36 9.40
N LYS A 64 17.06 -11.62 8.28
CA LYS A 64 17.94 -10.65 7.59
C LYS A 64 17.23 -9.96 6.43
N GLY A 65 17.40 -8.64 6.32
CA GLY A 65 16.81 -7.85 5.23
C GLY A 65 15.29 -7.93 5.21
N LEU A 66 14.71 -7.94 4.00
CA LEU A 66 13.26 -8.10 3.78
C LEU A 66 12.83 -9.56 3.58
N GLY A 67 13.72 -10.56 3.64
CA GLY A 67 13.38 -11.95 3.34
C GLY A 67 12.33 -12.55 4.29
N ASP A 68 11.57 -13.54 3.80
CA ASP A 68 10.45 -14.15 4.56
C ASP A 68 10.91 -15.12 5.66
N HIS A 69 12.21 -15.45 5.76
CA HIS A 69 12.78 -16.19 6.90
C HIS A 69 12.00 -17.48 7.27
N ASP A 70 11.65 -18.28 6.26
CA ASP A 70 10.66 -19.36 6.40
C ASP A 70 11.00 -20.44 7.42
N SER A 71 12.28 -20.75 7.59
CA SER A 71 12.75 -21.74 8.56
C SER A 71 12.82 -21.21 10.00
N GLY A 72 12.69 -19.89 10.20
CA GLY A 72 13.02 -19.24 11.47
C GLY A 72 14.52 -19.31 11.82
N GLY A 73 15.38 -19.82 10.95
CA GLY A 73 16.77 -20.16 11.26
C GLY A 73 16.92 -21.29 12.29
N LEU A 74 15.89 -22.15 12.40
CA LEU A 74 15.89 -23.33 13.27
C LEU A 74 16.48 -24.54 12.55
N THR A 75 16.92 -25.56 13.30
CA THR A 75 17.37 -26.83 12.70
C THR A 75 16.20 -27.58 12.08
N GLU A 76 16.46 -28.44 11.09
CA GLU A 76 15.41 -29.22 10.41
C GLU A 76 14.59 -30.08 11.39
N GLU A 77 15.25 -30.67 12.39
CA GLU A 77 14.59 -31.47 13.45
C GLU A 77 13.55 -30.65 14.23
N ILE A 78 13.93 -29.44 14.65
CA ILE A 78 13.03 -28.54 15.39
C ILE A 78 11.91 -28.01 14.50
N GLN A 79 12.21 -27.70 13.23
CA GLN A 79 11.18 -27.32 12.25
C GLN A 79 10.15 -28.43 12.09
N GLU A 80 10.58 -29.69 12.00
CA GLU A 80 9.69 -30.83 11.85
C GLU A 80 8.83 -31.06 13.11
N GLU A 81 9.39 -30.91 14.31
CA GLU A 81 8.61 -31.01 15.55
C GLU A 81 7.49 -29.94 15.60
N ILE A 82 7.80 -28.69 15.24
CA ILE A 82 6.82 -27.60 15.17
C ILE A 82 5.75 -27.93 14.13
N ARG A 83 6.12 -28.46 12.97
CA ARG A 83 5.19 -28.84 11.89
C ARG A 83 4.25 -29.95 12.32
N GLN A 84 4.74 -31.00 12.97
CA GLN A 84 3.87 -32.07 13.49
C GLN A 84 2.90 -31.53 14.55
N ALA A 85 3.35 -30.69 15.47
CA ALA A 85 2.47 -30.03 16.43
C ALA A 85 1.44 -29.12 15.74
N ALA A 86 1.83 -28.41 14.68
CA ALA A 86 0.95 -27.52 13.93
C ALA A 86 -0.13 -28.28 13.17
N VAL A 87 0.17 -29.46 12.62
CA VAL A 87 -0.84 -30.33 11.99
C VAL A 87 -1.95 -30.65 12.98
N HIS A 88 -1.61 -31.08 14.21
CA HIS A 88 -2.59 -31.36 15.25
C HIS A 88 -3.38 -30.11 15.64
N ALA A 89 -2.68 -29.00 15.90
CA ALA A 89 -3.30 -27.72 16.28
C ALA A 89 -4.30 -27.21 15.22
N ILE A 90 -3.97 -27.33 13.93
CA ILE A 90 -4.84 -26.90 12.84
C ILE A 90 -6.05 -27.83 12.69
N LEU A 91 -5.86 -29.15 12.82
CA LEU A 91 -6.97 -30.10 12.76
C LEU A 91 -7.95 -29.92 13.94
N ASP A 92 -7.43 -29.68 15.14
CA ASP A 92 -8.24 -29.37 16.32
C ASP A 92 -9.02 -28.06 16.12
N PHE A 93 -8.38 -27.02 15.60
CA PHE A 93 -9.03 -25.75 15.28
C PHE A 93 -10.15 -25.93 14.25
N GLN A 94 -9.91 -26.70 13.17
CA GLN A 94 -10.93 -27.04 12.16
C GLN A 94 -12.07 -27.91 12.72
N ALA A 95 -11.82 -28.66 13.79
CA ALA A 95 -12.84 -29.43 14.51
C ALA A 95 -13.64 -28.58 15.52
N GLY A 96 -13.36 -27.28 15.62
CA GLY A 96 -14.03 -26.35 16.53
C GLY A 96 -13.47 -26.35 17.95
N VAL A 97 -12.29 -26.94 18.19
CA VAL A 97 -11.60 -26.82 19.47
C VAL A 97 -11.14 -25.38 19.63
N LYS A 98 -11.55 -24.76 20.75
CA LYS A 98 -11.13 -23.40 21.06
C LYS A 98 -9.63 -23.34 21.37
N PRO A 99 -8.90 -22.33 20.86
CA PRO A 99 -7.51 -22.12 21.27
C PRO A 99 -7.42 -21.91 22.78
N ALA A 100 -6.37 -22.43 23.42
CA ALA A 100 -6.07 -22.14 24.83
C ALA A 100 -5.92 -20.62 25.08
N ILE A 101 -5.50 -19.87 24.06
CA ILE A 101 -5.45 -18.41 24.03
C ILE A 101 -6.36 -17.93 22.90
N GLU A 102 -7.65 -17.72 23.17
CA GLU A 102 -8.63 -17.28 22.16
C GLU A 102 -8.19 -15.96 21.49
N ALA A 103 -7.85 -14.96 22.30
CA ALA A 103 -7.26 -13.69 21.86
C ALA A 103 -6.10 -13.31 22.79
N PRO A 104 -4.85 -13.19 22.30
CA PRO A 104 -3.72 -12.79 23.13
C PRO A 104 -3.90 -11.35 23.65
N THR A 105 -3.64 -11.13 24.94
CA THR A 105 -3.56 -9.79 25.54
C THR A 105 -2.42 -8.98 24.90
N ALA A 106 -2.40 -7.65 25.09
CA ALA A 106 -1.33 -6.79 24.60
C ALA A 106 0.08 -7.28 25.02
N GLU A 107 0.27 -7.65 26.29
CA GLU A 107 1.53 -8.18 26.81
C GLU A 107 1.91 -9.53 26.16
N GLN A 108 0.94 -10.44 26.04
CA GLN A 108 1.15 -11.73 25.37
C GLN A 108 1.49 -11.54 23.90
N THR A 109 0.79 -10.65 23.18
CA THR A 109 1.07 -10.34 21.78
C THR A 109 2.51 -9.86 21.60
N VAL A 110 2.98 -8.92 22.45
CA VAL A 110 4.35 -8.40 22.40
C VAL A 110 5.38 -9.51 22.62
N ARG A 111 5.16 -10.38 23.61
CA ARG A 111 6.03 -11.54 23.85
C ARG A 111 6.06 -12.48 22.64
N MET A 112 4.88 -12.82 22.12
CA MET A 112 4.73 -13.74 21.00
C MET A 112 5.38 -13.21 19.73
N ILE A 113 5.12 -11.96 19.33
CA ILE A 113 5.74 -11.37 18.15
C ILE A 113 7.26 -11.21 18.31
N SER A 114 7.73 -10.89 19.52
CA SER A 114 9.17 -10.79 19.79
C SER A 114 9.89 -12.12 19.58
N VAL A 115 9.25 -13.22 20.01
CA VAL A 115 9.76 -14.57 19.72
C VAL A 115 9.65 -14.89 18.23
N CYS A 116 8.48 -14.64 17.62
CA CYS A 116 8.21 -14.92 16.21
C CYS A 116 9.22 -14.24 15.26
N MET A 117 9.58 -12.98 15.54
CA MET A 117 10.51 -12.20 14.73
C MET A 117 11.98 -12.34 15.14
N GLY A 118 12.25 -13.01 16.27
CA GLY A 118 13.59 -13.18 16.82
C GLY A 118 14.24 -11.86 17.26
N GLU A 119 13.44 -10.83 17.58
CA GLU A 119 13.91 -9.51 18.01
C GLU A 119 12.90 -8.88 18.99
N PRO A 120 13.35 -8.02 19.91
CA PRO A 120 12.43 -7.38 20.87
C PRO A 120 11.47 -6.42 20.16
N VAL A 121 10.18 -6.54 20.48
CA VAL A 121 9.13 -5.59 20.11
C VAL A 121 8.75 -4.79 21.36
N ALA A 122 8.59 -3.47 21.22
CA ALA A 122 8.26 -2.60 22.35
C ALA A 122 6.80 -2.78 22.81
N ASP A 123 6.55 -2.61 24.10
CA ASP A 123 5.24 -2.84 24.73
C ASP A 123 4.12 -1.98 24.11
N GLN A 124 4.45 -0.78 23.64
CA GLN A 124 3.49 0.14 23.01
C GLN A 124 2.76 -0.47 21.80
N TYR A 125 3.36 -1.44 21.11
CA TYR A 125 2.73 -2.13 19.97
C TYR A 125 1.63 -3.11 20.38
N GLY A 126 1.61 -3.54 21.65
CA GLY A 126 0.74 -4.60 22.14
C GLY A 126 -0.75 -4.37 21.86
N PRO A 127 -1.34 -3.22 22.23
CA PRO A 127 -2.75 -2.95 21.99
C PRO A 127 -3.14 -2.98 20.51
N MET A 128 -2.32 -2.37 19.64
CA MET A 128 -2.56 -2.33 18.19
C MET A 128 -2.48 -3.74 17.59
N LEU A 129 -1.39 -4.47 17.84
CA LEU A 129 -1.17 -5.78 17.24
C LEU A 129 -2.15 -6.84 17.78
N SER A 130 -2.52 -6.77 19.06
CA SER A 130 -3.53 -7.64 19.66
C SER A 130 -4.89 -7.45 18.98
N LEU A 131 -5.29 -6.18 18.73
CA LEU A 131 -6.52 -5.87 18.01
C LEU A 131 -6.49 -6.36 16.56
N GLU A 132 -5.38 -6.13 15.85
CA GLU A 132 -5.24 -6.54 14.44
C GLU A 132 -5.17 -8.07 14.28
N LEU A 133 -4.61 -8.80 15.26
CA LEU A 133 -4.68 -10.26 15.37
C LEU A 133 -6.13 -10.72 15.56
N ALA A 134 -6.82 -10.19 16.57
CA ALA A 134 -8.19 -10.59 16.90
C ALA A 134 -9.13 -10.39 15.70
N ARG A 135 -9.05 -9.24 15.03
CA ARG A 135 -9.87 -8.91 13.85
C ARG A 135 -9.62 -9.82 12.66
N ARG A 136 -8.41 -10.35 12.47
CA ARG A 136 -8.10 -11.26 11.36
C ARG A 136 -8.44 -12.71 11.68
N ALA A 137 -8.32 -13.10 12.95
CA ALA A 137 -8.62 -14.44 13.42
C ALA A 137 -10.14 -14.67 13.45
N ALA A 138 -10.91 -13.67 13.90
CA ALA A 138 -12.35 -13.74 14.04
C ALA A 138 -13.04 -12.40 13.67
N PRO A 139 -13.08 -12.02 12.38
CA PRO A 139 -13.59 -10.70 11.95
C PRO A 139 -15.05 -10.44 12.33
N ASN A 140 -15.86 -11.49 12.50
CA ASN A 140 -17.29 -11.40 12.83
C ASN A 140 -17.57 -11.56 14.33
N ALA A 141 -16.53 -11.55 15.18
CA ALA A 141 -16.70 -11.71 16.62
C ALA A 141 -17.44 -10.50 17.20
N PRO A 142 -18.58 -10.68 17.91
CA PRO A 142 -19.40 -9.58 18.42
C PRO A 142 -18.62 -8.60 19.32
N GLU A 143 -17.63 -9.08 20.05
CA GLU A 143 -16.76 -8.28 20.93
C GLU A 143 -15.80 -7.34 20.17
N LEU A 144 -15.60 -7.56 18.87
CA LEU A 144 -14.78 -6.71 18.00
C LEU A 144 -15.62 -5.71 17.20
N ALA A 145 -16.95 -5.85 17.24
CA ALA A 145 -17.87 -4.95 16.57
C ALA A 145 -17.68 -3.53 17.11
N LEU A 146 -17.72 -2.55 16.20
CA LEU A 146 -17.72 -1.16 16.59
C LEU A 146 -19.09 -0.80 17.19
N PRO A 147 -19.17 0.15 18.13
CA PRO A 147 -20.45 0.57 18.69
C PRO A 147 -21.43 1.00 17.58
N PRO A 148 -22.74 0.71 17.74
CA PRO A 148 -23.75 1.19 16.83
C PRO A 148 -23.81 2.72 16.87
N VAL A 149 -24.25 3.32 15.78
CA VAL A 149 -24.46 4.76 15.64
C VAL A 149 -25.92 5.02 15.25
N ASP A 150 -26.43 6.19 15.61
CA ASP A 150 -27.79 6.62 15.29
C ASP A 150 -27.72 7.90 14.43
N PRO A 151 -27.56 7.77 13.10
CA PRO A 151 -27.44 8.92 12.23
C PRO A 151 -28.77 9.70 12.15
N PRO A 152 -28.75 11.05 12.23
CA PRO A 152 -29.95 11.85 12.09
C PRO A 152 -30.67 11.60 10.75
N VAL A 153 -32.01 11.66 10.77
CA VAL A 153 -32.81 11.48 9.55
C VAL A 153 -32.39 12.48 8.47
N GLY A 154 -32.05 11.96 7.29
CA GLY A 154 -31.61 12.77 6.15
C GLY A 154 -30.13 13.15 6.16
N PHE A 155 -29.36 12.75 7.17
CA PHE A 155 -27.92 12.90 7.18
C PHE A 155 -27.29 12.08 6.06
N ASN A 156 -26.47 12.71 5.23
CA ASN A 156 -25.81 12.02 4.12
C ASN A 156 -24.37 12.48 3.86
N VAL A 157 -23.61 11.59 3.22
CA VAL A 157 -22.19 11.75 2.93
C VAL A 157 -21.93 11.62 1.43
N ILE A 158 -21.09 12.49 0.87
CA ILE A 158 -20.50 12.28 -0.46
C ILE A 158 -19.06 11.80 -0.29
N VAL A 159 -18.74 10.64 -0.89
CA VAL A 159 -17.37 10.12 -0.99
C VAL A 159 -16.87 10.34 -2.41
N ILE A 160 -15.64 10.82 -2.57
CA ILE A 160 -15.05 11.10 -3.89
C ILE A 160 -13.95 10.08 -4.22
N GLY A 161 -14.24 9.16 -5.12
CA GLY A 161 -13.33 8.11 -5.59
C GLY A 161 -13.60 6.72 -5.03
N THR A 162 -13.28 5.70 -5.81
CA THR A 162 -13.50 4.25 -5.52
C THR A 162 -12.20 3.46 -5.45
N GLY A 163 -11.08 4.13 -5.13
CA GLY A 163 -9.83 3.46 -4.75
C GLY A 163 -9.93 2.84 -3.36
N VAL A 164 -8.78 2.38 -2.83
CA VAL A 164 -8.67 1.80 -1.48
C VAL A 164 -9.37 2.63 -0.41
N ALA A 165 -9.14 3.95 -0.41
CA ALA A 165 -9.74 4.88 0.55
C ALA A 165 -11.27 4.94 0.45
N GLY A 166 -11.82 4.98 -0.77
CA GLY A 166 -13.27 5.03 -0.99
C GLY A 166 -13.97 3.74 -0.56
N ILE A 167 -13.34 2.60 -0.80
CA ILE A 167 -13.85 1.29 -0.36
C ILE A 167 -13.82 1.19 1.18
N ALA A 168 -12.76 1.68 1.84
CA ALA A 168 -12.71 1.75 3.30
C ALA A 168 -13.81 2.65 3.87
N ALA A 169 -14.09 3.79 3.21
CA ALA A 169 -15.19 4.67 3.58
C ALA A 169 -16.55 3.99 3.41
N ALA A 170 -16.80 3.35 2.25
CA ALA A 170 -18.04 2.62 1.99
C ALA A 170 -18.30 1.55 3.06
N HIS A 171 -17.29 0.74 3.38
CA HIS A 171 -17.41 -0.29 4.42
C HIS A 171 -17.86 0.27 5.77
N GLN A 172 -17.29 1.40 6.21
CA GLN A 172 -17.65 2.01 7.49
C GLN A 172 -19.01 2.71 7.43
N LEU A 173 -19.35 3.38 6.32
CA LEU A 173 -20.64 4.05 6.17
C LEU A 173 -21.82 3.07 6.12
N GLU A 174 -21.63 1.90 5.50
CA GLU A 174 -22.60 0.80 5.48
C GLU A 174 -22.80 0.22 6.87
N ASP A 175 -21.70 -0.05 7.61
CA ASP A 175 -21.79 -0.51 9.01
C ASP A 175 -22.47 0.52 9.93
N MET A 176 -22.32 1.81 9.62
CA MET A 176 -22.96 2.91 10.33
C MET A 176 -24.43 3.16 9.93
N GLY A 177 -24.92 2.55 8.84
CA GLY A 177 -26.26 2.82 8.31
C GLY A 177 -26.48 4.26 7.85
N ILE A 178 -25.41 4.99 7.49
CA ILE A 178 -25.49 6.36 6.97
C ILE A 178 -25.85 6.33 5.48
N ASP A 179 -26.70 7.25 5.01
CA ASP A 179 -26.94 7.40 3.57
C ASP A 179 -25.73 8.06 2.89
N TYR A 180 -25.28 7.53 1.77
CA TYR A 180 -24.14 8.08 1.06
C TYR A 180 -24.17 7.78 -0.43
N ILE A 181 -23.38 8.56 -1.16
CA ILE A 181 -23.08 8.31 -2.58
C ILE A 181 -21.57 8.35 -2.76
N ILE A 182 -21.06 7.53 -3.69
CA ILE A 182 -19.68 7.62 -4.16
C ILE A 182 -19.68 8.20 -5.58
N LEU A 183 -18.82 9.19 -5.82
CA LEU A 183 -18.62 9.80 -7.13
C LEU A 183 -17.29 9.34 -7.71
N GLU A 184 -17.32 8.67 -8.87
CA GLU A 184 -16.13 8.12 -9.53
C GLU A 184 -16.06 8.56 -10.98
N LYS A 185 -14.92 9.16 -11.37
CA LYS A 185 -14.69 9.62 -12.74
C LYS A 185 -14.42 8.47 -13.71
N GLN A 186 -13.94 7.34 -13.19
CA GLN A 186 -13.67 6.13 -13.95
C GLN A 186 -14.98 5.34 -14.20
N PRO A 187 -15.03 4.48 -15.23
CA PRO A 187 -16.18 3.63 -15.51
C PRO A 187 -16.31 2.44 -14.55
N GLU A 188 -15.26 2.12 -13.77
CA GLU A 188 -15.22 1.00 -12.83
C GLU A 188 -14.39 1.36 -11.59
N ALA A 189 -14.59 0.60 -10.51
CA ALA A 189 -13.88 0.80 -9.26
C ALA A 189 -12.40 0.41 -9.34
N GLY A 190 -11.57 0.89 -8.40
CA GLY A 190 -10.17 0.45 -8.25
C GLY A 190 -9.13 1.56 -8.32
N GLY A 191 -9.50 2.76 -8.78
CA GLY A 191 -8.66 3.96 -8.73
C GLY A 191 -7.37 3.80 -9.53
N ASN A 192 -6.22 3.79 -8.85
CA ASN A 192 -4.92 3.63 -9.50
C ASN A 192 -4.81 2.28 -10.25
N TRP A 193 -5.47 1.24 -9.74
CA TRP A 193 -5.42 -0.08 -10.37
C TRP A 193 -6.28 -0.13 -11.61
N TRP A 194 -7.38 0.63 -11.69
CA TRP A 194 -8.08 0.79 -12.96
C TRP A 194 -7.21 1.54 -13.98
N GLN A 195 -6.59 2.66 -13.58
CA GLN A 195 -5.86 3.57 -14.47
C GLN A 195 -4.54 3.01 -15.02
N ASN A 196 -3.70 2.39 -14.18
CA ASN A 196 -2.34 2.02 -14.57
C ASN A 196 -2.30 0.64 -15.23
N THR A 197 -2.50 0.59 -16.54
CA THR A 197 -2.61 -0.65 -17.34
C THR A 197 -1.31 -1.08 -18.02
N TYR A 198 -0.19 -0.42 -17.72
CA TYR A 198 1.10 -0.73 -18.36
C TYR A 198 1.61 -2.16 -18.03
N PRO A 199 2.37 -2.79 -18.94
CA PRO A 199 2.94 -4.13 -18.71
C PRO A 199 3.78 -4.18 -17.44
N GLY A 200 3.51 -5.18 -16.59
CA GLY A 200 4.21 -5.36 -15.33
C GLY A 200 3.71 -4.47 -14.18
N ALA A 201 2.62 -3.72 -14.34
CA ALA A 201 1.97 -3.02 -13.22
C ALA A 201 1.58 -3.99 -12.10
N GLY A 202 1.98 -3.71 -10.87
CA GLY A 202 1.71 -4.56 -9.70
C GLY A 202 2.20 -3.93 -8.39
N VAL A 203 1.90 -4.58 -7.28
CA VAL A 203 2.30 -4.10 -5.94
C VAL A 203 3.78 -4.34 -5.64
N ASP A 204 4.34 -3.47 -4.80
CA ASP A 204 5.64 -3.61 -4.14
C ASP A 204 5.49 -3.91 -2.63
N THR A 205 4.25 -4.11 -2.18
CA THR A 205 3.85 -4.52 -0.84
C THR A 205 3.28 -5.93 -0.95
N PRO A 206 3.60 -6.87 -0.05
CA PRO A 206 3.07 -8.24 -0.14
C PRO A 206 1.54 -8.25 -0.28
N SER A 207 0.99 -9.09 -1.17
CA SER A 207 -0.45 -9.08 -1.51
C SER A 207 -1.35 -9.23 -0.27
N HIS A 208 -0.98 -10.12 0.65
CA HIS A 208 -1.68 -10.32 1.93
C HIS A 208 -1.63 -9.09 2.84
N LEU A 209 -0.58 -8.27 2.75
CA LEU A 209 -0.46 -7.02 3.49
C LEU A 209 -1.19 -5.87 2.78
N TYR A 210 -1.29 -5.91 1.45
CA TYR A 210 -2.09 -5.03 0.60
C TYR A 210 -3.52 -5.57 0.41
N SER A 211 -4.14 -6.00 1.51
CA SER A 211 -5.52 -6.48 1.58
C SER A 211 -6.24 -5.81 2.76
N PHE A 212 -7.55 -5.59 2.65
CA PHE A 212 -8.38 -5.07 3.73
C PHE A 212 -8.49 -6.08 4.88
N SER A 213 -8.55 -5.61 6.12
CA SER A 213 -8.72 -6.48 7.29
C SER A 213 -10.04 -7.23 7.28
N PHE A 214 -11.06 -6.65 6.63
CA PHE A 214 -12.43 -7.17 6.54
C PHE A 214 -12.70 -7.99 5.27
N ALA A 215 -11.77 -8.01 4.30
CA ALA A 215 -11.97 -8.72 3.04
C ALA A 215 -10.70 -9.48 2.60
N LYS A 216 -10.64 -10.76 2.97
CA LYS A 216 -9.57 -11.68 2.57
C LYS A 216 -9.63 -11.97 1.07
N ASN A 217 -8.49 -12.35 0.49
CA ASN A 217 -8.42 -12.79 -0.90
C ASN A 217 -7.50 -14.01 -1.03
N ASP A 218 -7.75 -14.80 -2.07
CA ASP A 218 -6.93 -15.95 -2.45
C ASP A 218 -5.87 -15.54 -3.49
N TRP A 219 -4.79 -14.93 -3.00
CA TRP A 219 -3.76 -14.39 -3.88
C TRP A 219 -2.99 -15.49 -4.61
N ASN A 220 -2.84 -15.34 -5.94
CA ASN A 220 -2.04 -16.27 -6.73
C ASN A 220 -0.53 -16.09 -6.52
N THR A 221 -0.08 -14.86 -6.27
CA THR A 221 1.34 -14.53 -6.07
C THR A 221 1.59 -13.74 -4.79
N HIS A 222 2.82 -13.79 -4.29
CA HIS A 222 3.20 -13.02 -3.10
C HIS A 222 3.16 -11.49 -3.31
N PHE A 223 3.26 -11.03 -4.56
CA PHE A 223 3.19 -9.62 -4.98
C PHE A 223 2.42 -9.53 -6.29
N GLU A 224 1.12 -9.25 -6.17
CA GLU A 224 0.18 -9.42 -7.27
C GLU A 224 0.25 -8.32 -8.34
N LEU A 225 -0.14 -8.69 -9.55
CA LEU A 225 -0.25 -7.77 -10.68
C LEU A 225 -1.59 -7.04 -10.68
N ARG A 226 -1.63 -5.95 -11.46
CA ARG A 226 -2.75 -5.02 -11.52
C ARG A 226 -4.11 -5.68 -11.76
N ASN A 227 -4.21 -6.70 -12.61
CA ASN A 227 -5.52 -7.26 -13.00
C ASN A 227 -6.22 -7.96 -11.84
N GLU A 228 -5.52 -8.80 -11.09
CA GLU A 228 -6.12 -9.48 -9.92
C GLU A 228 -6.40 -8.48 -8.78
N LEU A 229 -5.59 -7.43 -8.63
CA LEU A 229 -5.89 -6.32 -7.71
C LEU A 229 -7.16 -5.56 -8.13
N GLN A 230 -7.32 -5.28 -9.42
CA GLN A 230 -8.49 -4.61 -9.96
C GLN A 230 -9.76 -5.43 -9.71
N GLU A 231 -9.72 -6.74 -9.98
CA GLU A 231 -10.81 -7.67 -9.67
C GLU A 231 -11.11 -7.72 -8.17
N TYR A 232 -10.08 -7.76 -7.33
CA TYR A 232 -10.21 -7.71 -5.88
C TYR A 232 -10.97 -6.46 -5.42
N PHE A 233 -10.58 -5.26 -5.86
CA PHE A 233 -11.24 -4.03 -5.42
C PHE A 233 -12.70 -3.93 -5.88
N GLY A 234 -12.99 -4.30 -7.13
CA GLY A 234 -14.37 -4.36 -7.64
C GLY A 234 -15.23 -5.34 -6.84
N ARG A 235 -14.68 -6.54 -6.54
CA ARG A 235 -15.37 -7.53 -5.72
C ARG A 235 -15.62 -7.04 -4.29
N VAL A 236 -14.62 -6.47 -3.63
CA VAL A 236 -14.76 -5.98 -2.25
C VAL A 236 -15.77 -4.85 -2.16
N LEU A 237 -15.76 -3.89 -3.09
CA LEU A 237 -16.76 -2.83 -3.12
C LEU A 237 -18.19 -3.36 -3.21
N LYS A 238 -18.40 -4.45 -3.96
CA LYS A 238 -19.68 -5.15 -4.04
C LYS A 238 -20.01 -5.87 -2.73
N GLU A 239 -19.06 -6.59 -2.14
CA GLU A 239 -19.26 -7.34 -0.89
C GLU A 239 -19.63 -6.44 0.29
N VAL A 240 -19.10 -5.23 0.35
CA VAL A 240 -19.46 -4.26 1.39
C VAL A 240 -20.76 -3.50 1.12
N GLY A 241 -21.42 -3.73 -0.02
CA GLY A 241 -22.68 -3.04 -0.40
C GLY A 241 -22.50 -1.72 -1.15
N GLY A 242 -21.27 -1.19 -1.24
CA GLY A 242 -21.02 0.13 -1.80
C GLY A 242 -21.20 0.27 -3.31
N ASN A 243 -21.21 -0.83 -4.08
CA ASN A 243 -21.32 -0.76 -5.54
C ASN A 243 -22.64 -0.11 -6.02
N GLU A 244 -23.75 -0.30 -5.31
CA GLU A 244 -25.05 0.30 -5.66
C GLU A 244 -25.12 1.80 -5.33
N ARG A 245 -24.14 2.31 -4.56
CA ARG A 245 -24.04 3.72 -4.15
C ARG A 245 -23.14 4.54 -5.06
N VAL A 246 -22.53 3.93 -6.08
CA VAL A 246 -21.58 4.61 -6.97
C VAL A 246 -22.25 5.22 -8.19
N ARG A 247 -21.88 6.47 -8.49
CA ARG A 247 -22.07 7.08 -9.82
C ARG A 247 -20.73 7.08 -10.56
N TYR A 248 -20.55 6.11 -11.44
CA TYR A 248 -19.39 6.02 -12.33
C TYR A 248 -19.46 7.06 -13.44
N ASN A 249 -18.33 7.31 -14.11
CA ASN A 249 -18.19 8.33 -15.15
C ASN A 249 -18.69 9.72 -14.70
N THR A 250 -18.53 10.03 -13.42
CA THR A 250 -18.98 11.28 -12.79
C THR A 250 -17.79 11.96 -12.11
N GLU A 251 -17.32 13.06 -12.70
CA GLU A 251 -16.16 13.81 -12.22
C GLU A 251 -16.61 14.93 -11.28
N VAL A 252 -16.09 14.96 -10.04
CA VAL A 252 -16.28 16.12 -9.15
C VAL A 252 -15.39 17.26 -9.61
N LEU A 253 -15.99 18.41 -9.91
CA LEU A 253 -15.29 19.62 -10.34
C LEU A 253 -15.00 20.55 -9.15
N ALA A 254 -15.98 20.72 -8.27
CA ALA A 254 -15.86 21.59 -7.10
C ALA A 254 -16.69 21.11 -5.90
N ALA A 255 -16.26 21.45 -4.69
CA ALA A 255 -17.03 21.31 -3.46
C ALA A 255 -16.97 22.63 -2.69
N THR A 256 -18.12 23.23 -2.40
CA THR A 256 -18.21 24.53 -1.70
C THR A 256 -19.03 24.39 -0.43
N TYR A 257 -18.49 24.83 0.70
CA TYR A 257 -19.20 24.83 1.97
C TYR A 257 -20.28 25.92 2.00
N ASP A 258 -21.48 25.55 2.45
CA ASP A 258 -22.62 26.44 2.64
C ASP A 258 -22.90 26.61 4.13
N GLU A 259 -22.47 27.75 4.68
CA GLU A 259 -22.64 28.10 6.09
C GLU A 259 -24.11 28.15 6.55
N THR A 260 -25.03 28.48 5.63
CA THR A 260 -26.46 28.56 5.97
C THR A 260 -27.02 27.17 6.24
N SER A 261 -26.66 26.20 5.40
CA SER A 261 -27.09 24.81 5.57
C SER A 261 -26.18 23.97 6.47
N ARG A 262 -24.99 24.49 6.83
CA ARG A 262 -23.90 23.77 7.52
C ARG A 262 -23.54 22.46 6.79
N GLY A 263 -23.44 22.54 5.47
CA GLY A 263 -23.20 21.40 4.58
C GLY A 263 -22.45 21.81 3.32
N TRP A 264 -22.40 20.93 2.32
CA TRP A 264 -21.61 21.09 1.11
C TRP A 264 -22.49 21.10 -0.14
N HIS A 265 -22.14 21.95 -1.11
CA HIS A 265 -22.61 21.87 -2.49
C HIS A 265 -21.47 21.30 -3.35
N VAL A 266 -21.73 20.18 -4.02
CA VAL A 266 -20.73 19.45 -4.82
C VAL A 266 -21.13 19.52 -6.29
N GLU A 267 -20.35 20.23 -7.09
CA GLU A 267 -20.52 20.33 -8.55
C GLU A 267 -19.86 19.14 -9.23
N VAL A 268 -20.63 18.44 -10.07
CA VAL A 268 -20.17 17.26 -10.79
C VAL A 268 -20.44 17.38 -12.28
N ARG A 269 -19.56 16.79 -13.08
CA ARG A 269 -19.76 16.54 -14.51
C ARG A 269 -20.16 15.09 -14.72
N ASN A 270 -21.34 14.89 -15.27
CA ASN A 270 -21.86 13.58 -15.62
C ASN A 270 -21.23 13.05 -16.92
N ALA A 271 -21.47 11.77 -17.21
CA ALA A 271 -20.98 11.10 -18.41
C ALA A 271 -21.42 11.76 -19.73
N ASP A 272 -22.59 12.41 -19.75
CA ASP A 272 -23.13 13.14 -20.90
C ASP A 272 -22.58 14.57 -21.04
N GLY A 273 -21.69 14.98 -20.11
CA GLY A 273 -21.12 16.32 -20.04
C GLY A 273 -22.00 17.34 -19.31
N SER A 274 -23.20 16.98 -18.86
CA SER A 274 -24.05 17.86 -18.05
C SER A 274 -23.40 18.15 -16.70
N ILE A 275 -23.64 19.35 -16.18
CA ILE A 275 -23.20 19.77 -14.86
C ILE A 275 -24.41 19.78 -13.92
N GLU A 276 -24.28 19.13 -12.77
CA GLU A 276 -25.26 19.18 -11.69
C GLU A 276 -24.60 19.51 -10.35
N THR A 277 -25.40 20.00 -9.40
CA THR A 277 -24.94 20.28 -8.03
C THR A 277 -25.67 19.38 -7.05
N LEU A 278 -24.91 18.60 -6.30
CA LEU A 278 -25.39 17.73 -5.23
C LEU A 278 -25.19 18.41 -3.88
N ARG A 279 -25.94 17.97 -2.86
CA ARG A 279 -25.83 18.49 -1.49
C ARG A 279 -25.49 17.38 -0.53
N SER A 280 -24.64 17.65 0.45
CA SER A 280 -24.36 16.72 1.54
C SER A 280 -24.04 17.38 2.87
N ASN A 281 -24.14 16.64 3.96
CA ASN A 281 -23.69 17.12 5.27
C ASN A 281 -22.16 17.05 5.38
N VAL A 282 -21.57 16.00 4.80
CA VAL A 282 -20.14 15.68 4.87
C VAL A 282 -19.63 15.35 3.48
N VAL A 283 -18.36 15.69 3.23
CA VAL A 283 -17.60 15.24 2.07
C VAL A 283 -16.36 14.50 2.55
N ILE A 284 -16.15 13.29 2.04
CA ILE A 284 -14.92 12.51 2.26
C ILE A 284 -14.15 12.44 0.94
N SER A 285 -13.00 13.11 0.90
CA SER A 285 -12.07 13.05 -0.22
C SER A 285 -11.27 11.75 -0.15
N ALA A 286 -11.49 10.87 -1.13
CA ALA A 286 -10.77 9.61 -1.32
C ALA A 286 -10.08 9.58 -2.70
N VAL A 287 -9.72 10.76 -3.23
CA VAL A 287 -9.20 10.96 -4.59
C VAL A 287 -7.79 10.38 -4.79
N GLY A 288 -7.05 10.13 -3.71
CA GLY A 288 -5.64 9.74 -3.75
C GLY A 288 -4.72 10.86 -4.23
N VAL A 289 -3.41 10.60 -4.21
CA VAL A 289 -2.36 11.61 -4.51
C VAL A 289 -1.57 11.34 -5.79
N LEU A 290 -1.68 10.13 -6.34
CA LEU A 290 -0.99 9.70 -7.55
C LEU A 290 -1.97 9.56 -8.73
N ASN A 291 -2.79 10.58 -8.96
CA ASN A 291 -3.92 10.54 -9.91
C ASN A 291 -3.81 11.56 -11.06
N ARG A 292 -2.88 12.52 -10.98
CA ARG A 292 -2.60 13.53 -12.01
C ARG A 292 -1.20 13.33 -12.60
N PRO A 293 -1.11 12.67 -13.77
CA PRO A 293 0.15 12.47 -14.48
C PRO A 293 0.88 13.78 -14.76
N VAL A 294 2.20 13.76 -14.66
CA VAL A 294 3.06 14.89 -15.03
C VAL A 294 3.84 14.51 -16.27
N THR A 295 3.49 15.09 -17.40
CA THR A 295 4.29 15.01 -18.62
C THR A 295 5.13 16.29 -18.74
N PRO A 296 6.46 16.20 -18.92
CA PRO A 296 7.29 17.39 -19.07
C PRO A 296 6.90 18.14 -20.35
N ASN A 297 7.03 19.47 -20.33
CA ASN A 297 6.85 20.29 -21.52
C ASN A 297 8.22 20.52 -22.18
N LEU A 298 8.54 19.72 -23.20
CA LEU A 298 9.81 19.77 -23.93
C LEU A 298 9.61 20.34 -25.34
N PRO A 299 10.59 21.08 -25.89
CA PRO A 299 10.54 21.54 -27.27
C PRO A 299 10.37 20.37 -28.26
N GLY A 300 9.51 20.55 -29.25
CA GLY A 300 9.33 19.62 -30.38
C GLY A 300 8.45 18.40 -30.11
N MET A 301 7.83 18.30 -28.92
CA MET A 301 6.93 17.19 -28.58
C MET A 301 5.79 17.00 -29.57
N GLU A 302 5.25 18.10 -30.09
CA GLU A 302 4.17 18.14 -31.08
C GLU A 302 4.58 17.63 -32.48
N SER A 303 5.89 17.56 -32.75
CA SER A 303 6.44 17.15 -34.04
C SER A 303 6.74 15.65 -34.14
N PHE A 304 6.75 14.94 -33.00
CA PHE A 304 7.07 13.52 -32.95
C PHE A 304 6.06 12.70 -33.76
N ARG A 305 6.56 11.88 -34.68
CA ARG A 305 5.72 11.08 -35.58
C ARG A 305 5.31 9.73 -35.02
N GLY A 306 5.96 9.28 -33.95
CA GLY A 306 5.66 8.02 -33.26
C GLY A 306 4.57 8.16 -32.20
N THR A 307 4.41 7.10 -31.40
CA THR A 307 3.42 7.07 -30.32
C THR A 307 4.02 7.65 -29.03
N SER A 308 3.41 8.67 -28.43
CA SER A 308 3.88 9.27 -27.17
C SER A 308 2.77 9.36 -26.13
N PHE A 309 3.01 8.87 -24.91
CA PHE A 309 2.03 8.86 -23.83
C PHE A 309 2.68 8.74 -22.45
N HIS A 310 1.94 9.13 -21.40
CA HIS A 310 2.35 8.90 -20.02
C HIS A 310 2.02 7.47 -19.57
N SER A 311 2.85 6.84 -18.73
CA SER A 311 2.67 5.43 -18.30
C SER A 311 1.27 5.13 -17.73
N ALA A 312 0.67 6.09 -17.03
CA ALA A 312 -0.69 6.01 -16.49
C ALA A 312 -1.82 5.98 -17.55
N ASN A 313 -1.50 6.23 -18.82
CA ASN A 313 -2.44 6.23 -19.95
C ASN A 313 -1.95 5.24 -21.02
N TRP A 314 -1.49 4.06 -20.61
CA TRP A 314 -0.97 3.05 -21.52
C TRP A 314 -2.04 2.64 -22.55
N PRO A 315 -1.81 2.82 -23.86
CA PRO A 315 -2.82 2.54 -24.88
C PRO A 315 -3.17 1.06 -24.92
N GLU A 316 -4.47 0.77 -25.04
CA GLU A 316 -4.97 -0.58 -25.25
C GLU A 316 -4.46 -1.14 -26.59
N GLY A 317 -4.01 -2.40 -26.59
CA GLY A 317 -3.53 -3.07 -27.80
C GLY A 317 -2.24 -2.51 -28.40
N LEU A 318 -1.45 -1.75 -27.62
CA LEU A 318 -0.14 -1.26 -28.08
C LEU A 318 0.84 -2.41 -28.31
N GLU A 319 1.21 -2.63 -29.57
CA GLU A 319 2.28 -3.56 -29.98
C GLU A 319 3.64 -2.89 -29.81
N VAL A 320 4.54 -3.55 -29.08
CA VAL A 320 5.92 -3.07 -28.81
C VAL A 320 6.97 -3.90 -29.56
N GLU A 321 6.54 -4.99 -30.18
CA GLU A 321 7.33 -5.97 -30.90
C GLU A 321 8.12 -5.31 -32.03
N GLY A 322 9.45 -5.43 -31.98
CA GLY A 322 10.34 -4.87 -32.99
C GLY A 322 10.30 -3.34 -33.09
N LYS A 323 9.86 -2.65 -32.02
CA LYS A 323 9.89 -1.18 -31.94
C LYS A 323 11.11 -0.69 -31.18
N ARG A 324 11.56 0.52 -31.49
CA ARG A 324 12.48 1.29 -30.66
C ARG A 324 11.67 2.06 -29.63
N VAL A 325 11.86 1.75 -28.35
CA VAL A 325 11.08 2.34 -27.25
C VAL A 325 12.01 3.18 -26.38
N ALA A 326 11.59 4.40 -26.09
CA ALA A 326 12.25 5.25 -25.11
C ALA A 326 11.37 5.45 -23.88
N ILE A 327 11.92 5.20 -22.69
CA ILE A 327 11.24 5.45 -21.41
C ILE A 327 11.94 6.60 -20.69
N VAL A 328 11.18 7.62 -20.30
CA VAL A 328 11.72 8.79 -19.59
C VAL A 328 11.31 8.75 -18.12
N GLY A 329 12.32 8.66 -17.23
CA GLY A 329 12.15 8.51 -15.79
C GLY A 329 12.40 7.07 -15.33
N THR A 330 12.93 6.92 -14.10
CA THR A 330 13.30 5.63 -13.49
C THR A 330 12.61 5.41 -12.14
N GLY A 331 11.36 5.89 -12.02
CA GLY A 331 10.49 5.55 -10.89
C GLY A 331 9.97 4.12 -10.98
N ALA A 332 9.07 3.76 -10.05
CA ALA A 332 8.47 2.43 -9.98
C ALA A 332 7.86 1.97 -11.32
N SER A 333 7.16 2.86 -12.04
CA SER A 333 6.56 2.50 -13.33
C SER A 333 7.59 2.06 -14.37
N SER A 334 8.69 2.80 -14.53
CA SER A 334 9.75 2.41 -15.48
C SER A 334 10.41 1.10 -15.05
N MET A 335 10.71 0.95 -13.76
CA MET A 335 11.29 -0.30 -13.26
C MET A 335 10.37 -1.50 -13.49
N GLN A 336 9.05 -1.31 -13.55
CA GLN A 336 8.09 -2.36 -13.90
C GLN A 336 7.96 -2.61 -15.41
N ILE A 337 7.92 -1.54 -16.21
CA ILE A 337 7.76 -1.62 -17.67
C ILE A 337 9.01 -2.22 -18.32
N THR A 338 10.20 -1.73 -17.97
CA THR A 338 11.47 -2.13 -18.58
C THR A 338 11.66 -3.65 -18.63
N PRO A 339 11.66 -4.40 -17.51
CA PRO A 339 11.80 -5.86 -17.56
C PRO A 339 10.62 -6.56 -18.24
N ALA A 340 9.43 -5.95 -18.29
CA ALA A 340 8.24 -6.54 -18.92
C ALA A 340 8.22 -6.44 -20.46
N ILE A 341 9.07 -5.58 -21.06
CA ILE A 341 9.11 -5.38 -22.52
C ILE A 341 10.50 -5.52 -23.14
N ALA A 342 11.58 -5.54 -22.34
CA ALA A 342 12.95 -5.48 -22.85
C ALA A 342 13.33 -6.64 -23.79
N ASP A 343 12.66 -7.78 -23.71
CA ASP A 343 12.86 -8.94 -24.58
C ASP A 343 12.00 -8.94 -25.86
N ARG A 344 11.07 -8.00 -25.98
CA ARG A 344 10.10 -7.90 -27.09
C ARG A 344 10.41 -6.76 -28.06
N VAL A 345 11.01 -5.69 -27.56
CA VAL A 345 11.35 -4.48 -28.33
C VAL A 345 12.63 -4.69 -29.16
N GLU A 346 12.76 -3.99 -30.29
CA GLU A 346 14.01 -3.96 -31.07
C GLU A 346 15.12 -3.32 -30.25
N HIS A 347 14.83 -2.18 -29.62
CA HIS A 347 15.76 -1.45 -28.78
C HIS A 347 15.01 -0.70 -27.67
N LEU A 348 15.56 -0.68 -26.46
CA LEU A 348 15.01 0.06 -25.32
C LEU A 348 16.02 1.07 -24.82
N THR A 349 15.66 2.35 -24.79
CA THR A 349 16.48 3.40 -24.17
C THR A 349 15.76 3.96 -22.95
N VAL A 350 16.40 3.89 -21.78
CA VAL A 350 15.85 4.42 -20.53
C VAL A 350 16.62 5.68 -20.12
N PHE A 351 15.91 6.80 -20.00
CA PHE A 351 16.47 8.07 -19.51
C PHE A 351 16.29 8.20 -18.01
N GLN A 352 17.42 8.36 -17.32
CA GLN A 352 17.50 8.46 -15.88
C GLN A 352 18.11 9.80 -15.46
N ARG A 353 17.48 10.47 -14.49
CA ARG A 353 18.11 11.60 -13.79
C ARG A 353 18.79 11.22 -12.49
N SER A 354 18.25 10.22 -11.78
CA SER A 354 18.77 9.78 -10.50
C SER A 354 18.50 8.29 -10.32
N PRO A 355 19.52 7.48 -9.97
CA PRO A 355 19.33 6.06 -9.67
C PRO A 355 18.50 5.84 -8.39
N GLN A 356 17.92 4.65 -8.27
CA GLN A 356 17.12 4.23 -7.12
C GLN A 356 17.82 3.13 -6.33
N TRP A 357 17.65 3.14 -5.01
CA TRP A 357 17.97 1.96 -4.21
C TRP A 357 16.98 0.84 -4.51
N VAL A 358 17.50 -0.35 -4.74
CA VAL A 358 16.72 -1.55 -5.00
C VAL A 358 17.07 -2.62 -3.97
N ALA A 359 16.04 -3.20 -3.35
CA ALA A 359 16.18 -4.30 -2.41
C ALA A 359 15.84 -5.65 -3.08
N PRO A 360 16.60 -6.72 -2.80
CA PRO A 360 16.19 -8.06 -3.18
C PRO A 360 15.01 -8.54 -2.34
N PHE A 361 14.15 -9.35 -2.95
CA PHE A 361 13.16 -10.13 -2.24
C PHE A 361 12.88 -11.44 -2.99
N GLU A 362 13.26 -12.57 -2.39
CA GLU A 362 13.29 -13.88 -3.07
C GLU A 362 11.93 -14.34 -3.60
N LYS A 363 10.84 -14.01 -2.89
CA LYS A 363 9.49 -14.39 -3.29
C LYS A 363 8.78 -13.32 -4.15
N PHE A 364 9.51 -12.33 -4.67
CA PHE A 364 8.89 -11.23 -5.41
C PHE A 364 8.27 -11.78 -6.70
N ARG A 365 6.96 -11.55 -6.89
CA ARG A 365 6.14 -12.13 -7.97
C ARG A 365 6.19 -13.66 -8.10
N MET A 366 6.66 -14.36 -7.06
CA MET A 366 6.62 -15.82 -7.05
C MET A 366 5.20 -16.31 -6.77
N PRO A 367 4.73 -17.36 -7.49
CA PRO A 367 3.47 -18.00 -7.19
C PRO A 367 3.43 -18.52 -5.76
N ILE A 368 2.29 -18.36 -5.10
CA ILE A 368 2.03 -19.01 -3.81
C ILE A 368 1.55 -20.43 -4.11
N PRO A 369 2.21 -21.48 -3.59
CA PRO A 369 1.78 -22.85 -3.81
C PRO A 369 0.32 -23.06 -3.40
N THR A 370 -0.42 -23.84 -4.18
CA THR A 370 -1.86 -24.11 -3.98
C THR A 370 -2.16 -24.55 -2.56
N GLU A 371 -1.34 -25.42 -1.98
CA GLU A 371 -1.55 -25.98 -0.64
C GLU A 371 -1.37 -24.90 0.44
N LEU A 372 -0.42 -23.96 0.25
CA LEU A 372 -0.24 -22.83 1.15
C LEU A 372 -1.41 -21.84 1.05
N ARG A 373 -1.91 -21.57 -0.16
CA ARG A 373 -3.13 -20.77 -0.39
C ARG A 373 -4.33 -21.35 0.36
N ARG A 374 -4.55 -22.66 0.22
CA ARG A 374 -5.60 -23.39 0.92
C ARG A 374 -5.49 -23.26 2.44
N LEU A 375 -4.28 -23.32 3.00
CA LEU A 375 -4.05 -23.10 4.43
C LEU A 375 -4.35 -21.66 4.87
N LEU A 376 -3.92 -20.66 4.08
CA LEU A 376 -4.21 -19.25 4.34
C LEU A 376 -5.71 -18.93 4.29
N GLN A 377 -6.47 -19.62 3.44
CA GLN A 377 -7.93 -19.53 3.40
C GLN A 377 -8.59 -20.23 4.60
N SER A 378 -8.15 -21.46 4.91
CA SER A 378 -8.87 -22.36 5.82
C SER A 378 -8.48 -22.22 7.30
N CYS A 379 -7.32 -21.62 7.61
CA CYS A 379 -6.83 -21.45 8.98
C CYS A 379 -6.63 -19.97 9.31
N SER A 380 -7.65 -19.36 9.94
CA SER A 380 -7.61 -17.93 10.28
C SER A 380 -6.48 -17.57 11.26
N LEU A 381 -6.08 -18.46 12.16
CA LEU A 381 -4.93 -18.26 13.05
C LEU A 381 -3.63 -18.16 12.26
N TYR A 382 -3.38 -19.10 11.34
CA TYR A 382 -2.19 -19.07 10.50
C TYR A 382 -2.13 -17.80 9.64
N HIS A 383 -3.25 -17.46 8.98
CA HIS A 383 -3.36 -16.23 8.20
C HIS A 383 -3.05 -14.98 9.03
N SER A 384 -3.56 -14.91 10.26
CA SER A 384 -3.35 -13.75 11.14
C SER A 384 -1.89 -13.59 11.55
N TRP A 385 -1.22 -14.68 11.93
CA TRP A 385 0.21 -14.65 12.26
C TRP A 385 1.09 -14.39 11.03
N TYR A 386 0.72 -14.92 9.87
CA TYR A 386 1.38 -14.60 8.61
C TYR A 386 1.29 -13.11 8.30
N TRP A 387 0.10 -12.51 8.42
CA TRP A 387 -0.09 -11.08 8.24
C TRP A 387 0.72 -10.23 9.24
N ILE A 388 0.71 -10.57 10.52
CA ILE A 388 1.45 -9.82 11.56
C ILE A 388 2.95 -9.84 11.30
N ARG A 389 3.49 -10.98 10.88
CA ARG A 389 4.90 -11.06 10.46
C ARG A 389 5.20 -10.12 9.30
N LEU A 390 4.37 -10.14 8.26
CA LEU A 390 4.53 -9.23 7.12
C LEU A 390 4.42 -7.76 7.55
N PHE A 391 3.43 -7.43 8.38
CA PHE A 391 3.23 -6.07 8.90
C PHE A 391 4.44 -5.58 9.68
N TRP A 392 5.05 -6.42 10.53
CA TRP A 392 6.29 -6.05 11.24
C TRP A 392 7.49 -5.93 10.30
N GLN A 393 7.67 -6.91 9.42
CA GLN A 393 8.82 -7.01 8.50
C GLN A 393 8.86 -5.86 7.47
N PHE A 394 7.70 -5.41 7.01
CA PHE A 394 7.54 -4.30 6.05
C PHE A 394 7.16 -2.97 6.71
N GLY A 395 6.94 -2.96 8.02
CA GLY A 395 6.54 -1.78 8.81
C GLY A 395 7.71 -1.13 9.55
N ASP A 396 7.53 -0.91 10.84
CA ASP A 396 8.42 -0.07 11.66
C ASP A 396 9.82 -0.66 11.89
N LYS A 397 10.09 -1.91 11.51
CA LYS A 397 11.43 -2.52 11.64
C LYS A 397 12.55 -1.68 11.01
N VAL A 398 12.24 -0.94 9.95
CA VAL A 398 13.22 -0.09 9.24
C VAL A 398 13.38 1.31 9.84
N ILE A 399 12.43 1.81 10.62
CA ILE A 399 12.30 3.24 10.98
C ILE A 399 13.52 3.79 11.73
N GLU A 400 14.14 2.99 12.59
CA GLU A 400 15.35 3.39 13.33
C GLU A 400 16.56 3.56 12.41
N SER A 401 16.60 2.85 11.29
CA SER A 401 17.63 3.08 10.25
C SER A 401 17.37 4.34 9.43
N LEU A 402 16.24 5.03 9.65
CA LEU A 402 15.86 6.27 8.98
C LEU A 402 16.09 7.49 9.87
N ARG A 403 16.40 7.33 11.15
CA ARG A 403 16.63 8.43 12.09
C ARG A 403 18.05 8.99 11.95
N VAL A 404 18.18 10.31 11.93
CA VAL A 404 19.48 10.98 11.86
C VAL A 404 20.18 10.88 13.21
N ASP A 405 21.40 10.36 13.19
CA ASP A 405 22.38 10.47 14.26
C ASP A 405 23.26 11.71 13.99
N PRO A 406 23.15 12.79 14.80
CA PRO A 406 23.92 14.02 14.59
C PRO A 406 25.43 13.83 14.72
N GLU A 407 25.89 12.77 15.38
CA GLU A 407 27.32 12.47 15.59
C GLU A 407 27.87 11.48 14.55
N TRP A 408 27.06 11.11 13.55
CA TRP A 408 27.45 10.18 12.51
C TRP A 408 28.64 10.70 11.68
N GLU A 409 29.65 9.84 11.48
CA GLU A 409 30.93 10.23 10.86
C GLU A 409 30.85 10.48 9.34
N HIS A 410 29.81 9.97 8.69
CA HIS A 410 29.63 10.04 7.22
C HIS A 410 28.24 10.61 6.84
N PRO A 411 27.88 11.80 7.34
CA PRO A 411 26.54 12.36 7.20
C PRO A 411 26.17 12.69 5.75
N GLU A 412 27.14 12.76 4.83
CA GLU A 412 26.93 13.00 3.41
C GLU A 412 26.36 11.78 2.66
N ARG A 413 26.61 10.55 3.15
CA ARG A 413 26.26 9.30 2.43
C ARG A 413 25.22 8.45 3.14
N SER A 414 25.06 8.61 4.45
CA SER A 414 24.12 7.85 5.29
C SER A 414 23.76 8.65 6.54
N VAL A 415 22.68 8.25 7.24
CA VAL A 415 22.16 9.02 8.38
C VAL A 415 22.51 8.45 9.76
N ASN A 416 22.97 7.20 9.81
CA ASN A 416 23.46 6.52 11.00
C ASN A 416 24.16 5.19 10.62
N ALA A 417 24.74 4.49 11.58
CA ALA A 417 25.43 3.21 11.37
C ALA A 417 24.56 2.11 10.73
N ARG A 418 23.27 2.02 11.10
CA ARG A 418 22.35 1.01 10.53
C ARG A 418 22.01 1.34 9.08
N ASN A 419 21.82 2.61 8.77
CA ASN A 419 21.60 3.10 7.42
C ASN A 419 22.83 2.85 6.53
N ASP A 420 24.04 3.06 7.06
CA ASP A 420 25.29 2.78 6.35
C ASP A 420 25.48 1.28 6.08
N ALA A 421 25.12 0.41 7.05
CA ALA A 421 25.11 -1.03 6.83
C ALA A 421 24.11 -1.45 5.73
N HIS A 422 22.95 -0.79 5.63
CA HIS A 422 22.04 -0.97 4.50
C HIS A 422 22.67 -0.50 3.18
N ARG A 423 23.37 0.63 3.18
CA ARG A 423 24.09 1.14 2.00
C ARG A 423 25.10 0.11 1.52
N GLU A 424 25.94 -0.42 2.40
CA GLU A 424 26.91 -1.46 2.05
C GLU A 424 26.25 -2.72 1.49
N TYR A 425 25.16 -3.16 2.11
CA TYR A 425 24.41 -4.33 1.65
C TYR A 425 23.84 -4.12 0.24
N PHE A 426 23.15 -3.01 0.00
CA PHE A 426 22.59 -2.71 -1.31
C PHE A 426 23.67 -2.46 -2.36
N THR A 427 24.77 -1.77 -2.02
CA THR A 427 25.92 -1.63 -2.92
C THR A 427 26.46 -2.99 -3.37
N ARG A 428 26.67 -3.93 -2.43
CA ARG A 428 27.13 -5.28 -2.79
C ARG A 428 26.13 -6.01 -3.67
N TYR A 429 24.83 -5.86 -3.38
CA TYR A 429 23.77 -6.46 -4.19
C TYR A 429 23.76 -5.90 -5.61
N ILE A 430 23.76 -4.57 -5.77
CA ILE A 430 23.79 -3.90 -7.08
C ILE A 430 25.01 -4.33 -7.87
N THR A 431 26.21 -4.31 -7.26
CA THR A 431 27.45 -4.75 -7.94
C THR A 431 27.35 -6.21 -8.38
N ALA A 432 26.78 -7.09 -7.57
CA ALA A 432 26.58 -8.49 -7.93
C ALA A 432 25.57 -8.66 -9.07
N GLN A 433 24.48 -7.89 -9.08
CA GLN A 433 23.46 -7.95 -10.14
C GLN A 433 23.96 -7.41 -11.48
N VAL A 434 24.76 -6.33 -11.45
CA VAL A 434 25.39 -5.75 -12.65
C VAL A 434 26.41 -6.72 -13.27
N GLY A 435 27.15 -7.47 -12.45
CA GLY A 435 28.07 -8.50 -12.94
C GLY A 435 29.20 -7.93 -13.81
N ASP A 436 29.32 -8.43 -15.03
CA ASP A 436 30.37 -8.07 -15.99
C ASP A 436 30.12 -6.73 -16.72
N ARG A 437 28.88 -6.22 -16.72
CA ARG A 437 28.50 -4.91 -17.26
C ARG A 437 28.92 -3.74 -16.36
N THR A 438 30.19 -3.72 -15.98
CA THR A 438 30.78 -2.73 -15.07
C THR A 438 30.65 -1.28 -15.55
N ASP A 439 30.42 -1.07 -16.85
CA ASP A 439 30.06 0.23 -17.45
C ASP A 439 28.75 0.83 -16.89
N LEU A 440 27.89 0.00 -16.28
CA LEU A 440 26.65 0.45 -15.66
C LEU A 440 26.82 0.96 -14.23
N LEU A 441 27.91 0.62 -13.53
CA LEU A 441 28.05 0.89 -12.08
C LEU A 441 27.89 2.38 -11.75
N ASP A 442 28.52 3.25 -12.53
CA ASP A 442 28.43 4.70 -12.35
C ASP A 442 27.02 5.26 -12.63
N LYS A 443 26.21 4.52 -13.41
CA LYS A 443 24.83 4.90 -13.75
C LYS A 443 23.82 4.38 -12.74
N VAL A 444 24.06 3.24 -12.11
CA VAL A 444 23.05 2.58 -11.24
C VAL A 444 23.29 2.76 -9.76
N MET A 445 24.46 3.24 -9.34
CA MET A 445 24.79 3.38 -7.92
C MET A 445 24.26 4.69 -7.34
N PRO A 446 23.35 4.66 -6.34
CA PRO A 446 22.86 5.89 -5.73
C PRO A 446 23.88 6.58 -4.82
N ASP A 447 23.87 7.91 -4.89
CA ASP A 447 24.73 8.84 -4.15
C ASP A 447 24.07 9.41 -2.88
N TYR A 448 22.81 9.07 -2.62
CA TYR A 448 22.06 9.48 -1.44
C TYR A 448 21.82 8.31 -0.46
N PRO A 449 21.51 8.60 0.82
CA PRO A 449 21.23 7.56 1.82
C PRO A 449 20.10 6.59 1.42
N PRO A 450 20.23 5.27 1.69
CA PRO A 450 19.13 4.32 1.56
C PRO A 450 17.86 4.80 2.24
N PHE A 451 16.71 4.50 1.61
CA PHE A 451 15.36 4.87 2.06
C PHE A 451 15.03 6.38 2.06
N GLY A 452 15.94 7.23 1.58
CA GLY A 452 15.63 8.63 1.32
C GLY A 452 14.49 8.83 0.30
N LYS A 453 14.33 7.86 -0.59
CA LYS A 453 13.15 7.65 -1.45
C LYS A 453 12.52 6.30 -1.10
N ARG A 454 11.28 6.06 -1.55
CA ARG A 454 10.65 4.72 -1.47
C ARG A 454 11.60 3.70 -2.08
N ILE A 455 11.96 2.66 -1.31
CA ILE A 455 12.79 1.58 -1.84
C ILE A 455 11.97 0.76 -2.83
N LEU A 456 12.61 0.34 -3.92
CA LEU A 456 11.98 -0.50 -4.93
C LEU A 456 12.47 -1.93 -4.75
N LEU A 457 11.66 -2.92 -5.13
CA LEU A 457 12.04 -4.32 -5.11
C LEU A 457 12.59 -4.71 -6.48
N ASP A 458 13.68 -5.47 -6.52
CA ASP A 458 14.22 -5.94 -7.79
C ASP A 458 13.23 -6.90 -8.45
N ASN A 459 12.78 -6.54 -9.64
CA ASN A 459 11.79 -7.24 -10.44
C ASN A 459 12.37 -7.69 -11.78
N GLY A 460 13.69 -7.91 -11.83
CA GLY A 460 14.44 -8.16 -13.07
C GLY A 460 15.01 -6.86 -13.67
N TRP A 461 15.09 -5.78 -12.90
CA TRP A 461 15.55 -4.49 -13.39
C TRP A 461 17.00 -4.56 -13.88
N TYR A 462 17.91 -5.06 -13.04
CA TYR A 462 19.32 -5.17 -13.42
C TYR A 462 19.53 -6.24 -14.50
N GLU A 463 18.74 -7.31 -14.51
CA GLU A 463 18.75 -8.29 -15.59
C GLU A 463 18.41 -7.64 -16.94
N ALA A 464 17.34 -6.82 -16.98
CA ALA A 464 16.95 -6.10 -18.18
C ALA A 464 18.03 -5.10 -18.64
N LEU A 465 18.65 -4.36 -17.72
CA LEU A 465 19.71 -3.40 -18.05
C LEU A 465 20.97 -4.04 -18.62
N ARG A 466 21.23 -5.33 -18.35
CA ARG A 466 22.41 -6.02 -18.89
C ARG A 466 22.24 -6.48 -20.33
N ARG A 467 21.01 -6.50 -20.85
CA ARG A 467 20.73 -6.96 -22.22
C ARG A 467 21.40 -6.05 -23.25
N ASP A 468 21.82 -6.63 -24.36
CA ASP A 468 22.50 -5.92 -25.45
C ASP A 468 21.62 -4.88 -26.15
N ASN A 469 20.30 -5.05 -26.09
CA ASN A 469 19.31 -4.16 -26.71
C ASN A 469 18.75 -3.09 -25.75
N VAL A 470 19.38 -2.90 -24.58
CA VAL A 470 18.92 -1.95 -23.55
C VAL A 470 20.02 -0.96 -23.20
N ASP A 471 19.75 0.32 -23.43
CA ASP A 471 20.62 1.43 -23.07
C ASP A 471 20.06 2.19 -21.87
N LEU A 472 20.91 2.41 -20.86
CA LEU A 472 20.66 3.36 -19.77
C LEU A 472 21.39 4.67 -20.04
N VAL A 473 20.64 5.74 -20.27
CA VAL A 473 21.14 7.10 -20.47
C VAL A 473 20.97 7.87 -19.15
N ASN A 474 22.07 8.19 -18.48
CA ASN A 474 22.06 8.89 -17.19
C ASN A 474 22.03 10.42 -17.36
N GLU A 475 21.08 10.90 -18.19
CA GLU A 475 20.89 12.32 -18.52
C GLU A 475 19.40 12.65 -18.63
N SER A 476 19.05 13.93 -18.49
CA SER A 476 17.71 14.42 -18.82
C SER A 476 17.50 14.50 -20.33
N VAL A 477 16.23 14.51 -20.75
CA VAL A 477 15.85 14.82 -22.14
C VAL A 477 15.78 16.34 -22.31
N ALA A 478 16.42 16.87 -23.35
CA ALA A 478 16.43 18.29 -23.69
C ALA A 478 15.31 18.68 -24.67
N ALA A 479 15.02 17.83 -25.64
CA ALA A 479 13.99 18.07 -26.66
C ALA A 479 13.47 16.75 -27.26
N VAL A 480 12.39 16.85 -28.01
CA VAL A 480 11.84 15.78 -28.85
C VAL A 480 12.01 16.20 -30.32
N THR A 481 12.36 15.26 -31.18
CA THR A 481 12.48 15.46 -32.63
C THR A 481 11.34 14.76 -33.36
N GLU A 482 11.26 14.90 -34.69
CA GLU A 482 10.27 14.14 -35.47
C GLU A 482 10.42 12.61 -35.33
N THR A 483 11.63 12.12 -35.02
CA THR A 483 11.98 10.69 -34.99
C THR A 483 12.38 10.15 -33.63
N GLY A 484 12.47 11.00 -32.58
CA GLY A 484 12.94 10.55 -31.28
C GLY A 484 13.18 11.65 -30.25
N LEU A 485 14.25 11.50 -29.46
CA LEU A 485 14.60 12.32 -28.30
C LEU A 485 16.01 12.87 -28.44
N VAL A 486 16.26 14.03 -27.82
CA VAL A 486 17.60 14.61 -27.68
C VAL A 486 17.97 14.59 -26.21
N SER A 487 19.11 13.96 -25.86
CA SER A 487 19.65 13.99 -24.50
C SER A 487 20.16 15.39 -24.13
N ALA A 488 20.43 15.63 -22.84
CA ALA A 488 21.03 16.88 -22.38
C ALA A 488 22.39 17.17 -23.01
N SER A 489 23.17 16.13 -23.34
CA SER A 489 24.44 16.26 -24.06
C SER A 489 24.28 16.50 -25.57
N GLY A 490 23.06 16.46 -26.11
CA GLY A 490 22.77 16.67 -27.52
C GLY A 490 22.81 15.42 -28.39
N ALA A 491 22.90 14.22 -27.79
CA ALA A 491 22.80 12.97 -28.54
C ALA A 491 21.36 12.75 -29.01
N GLU A 492 21.17 12.41 -30.29
CA GLU A 492 19.87 12.05 -30.85
C GLU A 492 19.63 10.54 -30.67
N ILE A 493 18.48 10.19 -30.11
CA ILE A 493 18.03 8.82 -29.88
C ILE A 493 16.71 8.64 -30.61
N ASP A 494 16.72 7.85 -31.69
CA ASP A 494 15.49 7.53 -32.38
C ASP A 494 14.57 6.63 -31.53
N ALA A 495 13.27 6.88 -31.61
CA ALA A 495 12.24 6.08 -30.96
C ALA A 495 10.98 6.03 -31.82
N ASP A 496 10.32 4.88 -31.86
CA ASP A 496 8.98 4.75 -32.43
C ASP A 496 7.91 4.97 -31.36
N ILE A 497 8.26 4.74 -30.08
CA ILE A 497 7.40 4.91 -28.91
C ILE A 497 8.14 5.67 -27.82
N ILE A 498 7.52 6.70 -27.26
CA ILE A 498 8.01 7.43 -26.07
C ILE A 498 7.04 7.23 -24.92
N VAL A 499 7.53 6.65 -23.83
CA VAL A 499 6.78 6.45 -22.58
C VAL A 499 7.28 7.45 -21.53
N TRP A 500 6.43 8.39 -21.13
CA TRP A 500 6.70 9.29 -20.01
C TRP A 500 6.37 8.58 -18.69
N ALA A 501 7.40 8.03 -18.03
CA ALA A 501 7.32 7.45 -16.68
C ALA A 501 7.74 8.49 -15.63
N THR A 502 7.22 9.71 -15.78
CA THR A 502 7.66 10.93 -15.09
C THR A 502 6.89 11.26 -13.82
N GLY A 503 5.94 10.41 -13.44
CA GLY A 503 5.26 10.46 -12.14
C GLY A 503 4.02 11.36 -12.14
N PHE A 504 3.68 11.89 -10.97
CA PHE A 504 2.41 12.57 -10.72
C PHE A 504 2.62 13.86 -9.91
N GLU A 505 1.61 14.74 -9.85
CA GLU A 505 1.60 15.94 -8.99
C GLU A 505 1.46 15.60 -7.48
N ALA A 506 2.33 14.73 -6.96
CA ALA A 506 2.20 14.12 -5.64
C ALA A 506 2.27 15.10 -4.44
N ALA A 507 2.86 16.28 -4.62
CA ALA A 507 2.93 17.32 -3.59
C ALA A 507 1.68 18.23 -3.57
N ARG A 508 0.87 18.23 -4.64
CA ARG A 508 -0.36 19.02 -4.75
C ARG A 508 -1.56 18.14 -4.40
N PHE A 509 -1.83 18.04 -3.10
CA PHE A 509 -2.93 17.25 -2.56
C PHE A 509 -4.29 17.80 -3.01
N VAL A 510 -5.25 16.89 -3.22
CA VAL A 510 -6.62 17.23 -3.67
C VAL A 510 -6.63 18.12 -4.93
N SER A 511 -5.57 18.04 -5.74
CA SER A 511 -5.43 18.93 -6.90
C SER A 511 -6.55 18.73 -7.92
N SER A 512 -7.15 17.53 -7.97
CA SER A 512 -8.18 17.06 -8.90
C SER A 512 -9.45 17.91 -8.95
N LEU A 513 -9.79 18.64 -7.89
CA LEU A 513 -11.00 19.46 -7.79
C LEU A 513 -10.74 20.78 -7.04
N ASP A 514 -11.64 21.75 -7.17
CA ASP A 514 -11.63 22.99 -6.36
C ASP A 514 -12.44 22.77 -5.07
N VAL A 515 -11.82 22.99 -3.90
CA VAL A 515 -12.51 22.85 -2.61
C VAL A 515 -12.51 24.21 -1.93
N ARG A 516 -13.70 24.70 -1.56
CA ARG A 516 -13.91 26.00 -0.93
C ARG A 516 -14.60 25.86 0.41
N GLY A 517 -13.95 26.33 1.45
CA GLY A 517 -14.44 26.32 2.82
C GLY A 517 -15.25 27.56 3.18
N VAL A 518 -15.18 27.91 4.45
CA VAL A 518 -15.80 29.11 5.07
C VAL A 518 -15.37 30.37 4.31
N ASP A 519 -16.31 31.32 4.14
CA ASP A 519 -16.09 32.58 3.40
C ASP A 519 -15.50 32.42 1.97
N GLY A 520 -15.62 31.23 1.37
CA GLY A 520 -15.14 30.94 0.01
C GLY A 520 -13.63 30.70 -0.12
N LEU A 521 -12.91 30.57 1.01
CA LEU A 521 -11.47 30.26 1.03
C LEU A 521 -11.19 28.95 0.27
N SER A 522 -10.38 29.00 -0.77
CA SER A 522 -9.99 27.78 -1.47
C SER A 522 -8.91 27.01 -0.70
N LEU A 523 -8.94 25.68 -0.80
CA LEU A 523 -7.95 24.80 -0.18
C LEU A 523 -6.53 25.07 -0.71
N ARG A 524 -6.43 25.48 -1.98
CA ARG A 524 -5.15 25.91 -2.57
C ARG A 524 -4.60 27.17 -1.92
N GLU A 525 -5.44 28.17 -1.63
CA GLU A 525 -5.02 29.36 -0.91
C GLU A 525 -4.61 29.02 0.53
N ALA A 526 -5.40 28.18 1.23
CA ALA A 526 -5.09 27.74 2.59
C ALA A 526 -3.74 27.01 2.70
N TRP A 527 -3.32 26.32 1.64
CA TRP A 527 -2.08 25.56 1.58
C TRP A 527 -0.95 26.26 0.82
N ASN A 528 -1.12 27.50 0.36
CA ASN A 528 -0.14 28.17 -0.50
C ASN A 528 0.28 27.30 -1.72
N ASP A 529 -0.70 26.70 -2.38
CA ASP A 529 -0.62 25.75 -3.52
C ASP A 529 0.04 24.38 -3.21
N ASP A 530 1.22 24.36 -2.59
CA ASP A 530 2.02 23.15 -2.37
C ASP A 530 2.55 22.99 -0.92
N ASP A 531 2.02 23.71 0.07
CA ASP A 531 2.24 23.45 1.51
C ASP A 531 1.02 22.83 2.20
N PRO A 532 0.57 21.64 1.81
CA PRO A 532 -0.60 21.06 2.42
C PRO A 532 -0.36 20.76 3.91
N ARG A 533 -1.33 21.18 4.72
CA ARG A 533 -1.37 21.00 6.19
C ARG A 533 -2.76 20.56 6.61
N ALA A 534 -2.82 19.56 7.46
CA ALA A 534 -4.06 19.04 8.01
C ALA A 534 -3.79 18.50 9.42
N TYR A 535 -4.81 18.53 10.27
CA TYR A 535 -4.78 17.86 11.56
C TYR A 535 -4.89 16.35 11.33
N LEU A 536 -3.89 15.59 11.82
CA LEU A 536 -3.74 14.14 11.62
C LEU A 536 -3.75 13.69 10.15
N GLY A 537 -3.58 14.61 9.18
CA GLY A 537 -3.75 14.31 7.76
C GLY A 537 -5.21 14.08 7.33
N VAL A 538 -6.19 14.38 8.19
CA VAL A 538 -7.63 14.09 7.97
C VAL A 538 -8.45 15.36 7.79
N SER A 539 -8.30 16.33 8.70
CA SER A 539 -9.18 17.51 8.78
C SER A 539 -8.40 18.80 8.51
N VAL A 540 -9.00 19.78 7.84
CA VAL A 540 -8.35 21.07 7.51
C VAL A 540 -9.14 22.22 8.15
N PRO A 541 -8.48 23.15 8.87
CA PRO A 541 -9.16 24.31 9.43
C PRO A 541 -9.87 25.15 8.37
N GLN A 542 -11.07 25.62 8.71
CA GLN A 542 -11.97 26.39 7.85
C GLN A 542 -12.64 25.57 6.73
N PHE A 543 -12.55 24.24 6.78
CA PHE A 543 -13.26 23.31 5.89
C PHE A 543 -14.13 22.35 6.70
N PRO A 544 -15.21 22.82 7.35
CA PRO A 544 -16.00 22.00 8.27
C PRO A 544 -16.62 20.81 7.55
N ASN A 545 -16.67 19.64 8.20
CA ASN A 545 -17.21 18.40 7.62
C ASN A 545 -16.57 17.95 6.29
N PHE A 546 -15.39 18.48 5.93
CA PHE A 546 -14.57 17.94 4.85
C PHE A 546 -13.43 17.12 5.44
N PHE A 547 -13.42 15.83 5.14
CA PHE A 547 -12.40 14.90 5.61
C PHE A 547 -11.61 14.33 4.44
N MET A 548 -10.34 14.04 4.66
CA MET A 548 -9.47 13.37 3.70
C MET A 548 -9.09 11.99 4.21
N LEU A 549 -9.11 11.02 3.31
CA LEU A 549 -8.41 9.75 3.47
C LEU A 549 -7.16 9.79 2.60
N GLY A 550 -5.99 9.70 3.24
CA GLY A 550 -4.69 9.93 2.60
C GLY A 550 -4.38 11.41 2.35
N GLY A 551 -4.63 12.28 3.33
CA GLY A 551 -4.19 13.67 3.30
C GLY A 551 -2.69 13.86 3.59
N PRO A 552 -2.21 15.11 3.70
CA PRO A 552 -0.79 15.40 3.86
C PRO A 552 -0.20 14.76 5.12
N ASN A 553 1.07 14.36 5.03
CA ASN A 553 1.83 13.74 6.12
C ASN A 553 1.15 12.52 6.77
N SER A 554 0.36 11.75 5.99
CA SER A 554 -0.32 10.54 6.48
C SER A 554 -0.02 9.28 5.69
N PHE A 555 0.77 9.38 4.61
CA PHE A 555 1.22 8.18 3.89
C PHE A 555 2.29 7.45 4.69
N PRO A 556 2.25 6.10 4.72
CA PRO A 556 3.27 5.32 5.41
C PRO A 556 4.67 5.58 4.84
N GLY A 557 5.62 5.93 5.71
CA GLY A 557 7.06 5.80 5.43
C GLY A 557 7.50 4.33 5.36
N SER A 558 6.77 3.45 6.05
CA SER A 558 6.83 1.98 6.00
C SER A 558 5.47 1.39 6.39
N GLY A 559 5.20 0.13 6.08
CA GLY A 559 3.94 -0.55 6.41
C GLY A 559 2.94 -0.60 5.26
N SER A 560 1.64 -0.70 5.59
CA SER A 560 0.57 -0.94 4.62
C SER A 560 -0.35 0.26 4.46
N PHE A 561 -0.49 0.78 3.24
CA PHE A 561 -1.46 1.82 2.93
C PHE A 561 -2.90 1.42 3.31
N MET A 562 -3.26 0.14 3.17
CA MET A 562 -4.59 -0.38 3.54
C MET A 562 -4.89 -0.11 5.02
N PHE A 563 -3.91 -0.43 5.89
CA PHE A 563 -4.03 -0.22 7.33
C PHE A 563 -4.26 1.26 7.66
N PHE A 564 -3.52 2.17 7.04
CA PHE A 564 -3.67 3.62 7.30
C PHE A 564 -5.03 4.16 6.87
N MET A 565 -5.56 3.72 5.72
CA MET A 565 -6.88 4.16 5.26
C MET A 565 -7.99 3.66 6.20
N GLU A 566 -7.89 2.42 6.68
CA GLU A 566 -8.84 1.91 7.67
C GLU A 566 -8.75 2.66 9.00
N VAL A 567 -7.53 2.98 9.45
CA VAL A 567 -7.30 3.70 10.72
C VAL A 567 -7.86 5.13 10.64
N GLN A 568 -7.59 5.86 9.55
CA GLN A 568 -8.19 7.18 9.33
C GLN A 568 -9.72 7.11 9.23
N MET A 569 -10.27 6.11 8.54
CA MET A 569 -11.72 5.99 8.43
C MET A 569 -12.37 5.65 9.78
N ARG A 570 -11.72 4.84 10.64
CA ARG A 570 -12.18 4.61 12.03
C ARG A 570 -12.16 5.91 12.85
N TYR A 571 -11.18 6.79 12.64
CA TYR A 571 -11.14 8.10 13.27
C TYR A 571 -12.31 8.99 12.80
N ILE A 572 -12.58 9.03 11.49
CA ILE A 572 -13.74 9.75 10.92
C ILE A 572 -15.06 9.19 11.47
N ARG A 573 -15.23 7.86 11.55
CA ARG A 573 -16.37 7.24 12.21
C ARG A 573 -16.56 7.82 13.61
N GLY A 574 -15.50 7.85 14.42
CA GLY A 574 -15.58 8.37 15.78
C GLY A 574 -16.00 9.84 15.84
N LEU A 575 -15.59 10.67 14.87
CA LEU A 575 -16.02 12.06 14.76
C LEU A 575 -17.51 12.14 14.46
N LEU A 576 -18.00 11.37 13.48
CA LEU A 576 -19.41 11.30 13.12
C LEU A 576 -20.26 10.77 14.29
N THR A 577 -19.81 9.73 14.99
CA THR A 577 -20.47 9.22 16.20
C THR A 577 -20.64 10.33 17.23
N LYS A 578 -19.57 11.08 17.52
CA LYS A 578 -19.65 12.20 18.46
C LYS A 578 -20.54 13.34 17.96
N MET A 579 -20.57 13.60 16.65
CA MET A 579 -21.51 14.58 16.10
C MET A 579 -22.96 14.18 16.40
N PHE A 580 -23.30 12.91 16.23
CA PHE A 580 -24.65 12.42 16.46
C PHE A 580 -25.01 12.39 17.96
N GLU A 581 -24.09 11.91 18.82
CA GLU A 581 -24.28 11.86 20.27
C GLU A 581 -24.50 13.25 20.90
N HIS A 582 -23.96 14.30 20.28
CA HIS A 582 -24.00 15.67 20.80
C HIS A 582 -24.85 16.63 19.95
N ASP A 583 -25.61 16.13 18.97
CA ASP A 583 -26.44 16.94 18.04
C ASP A 583 -25.64 18.08 17.37
N ILE A 584 -24.41 17.79 16.95
CA ILE A 584 -23.50 18.74 16.28
C ILE A 584 -23.71 18.64 14.77
N ALA A 585 -24.00 19.76 14.12
CA ALA A 585 -24.23 19.79 12.67
C ALA A 585 -22.91 19.84 11.88
N ALA A 586 -21.92 20.59 12.36
CA ALA A 586 -20.61 20.65 11.73
C ALA A 586 -19.46 20.72 12.72
N ILE A 587 -18.34 20.10 12.35
CA ILE A 587 -17.07 20.17 13.06
C ILE A 587 -15.98 20.69 12.14
N ASP A 588 -15.14 21.55 12.67
CA ASP A 588 -14.05 22.22 11.96
C ASP A 588 -12.76 22.05 12.75
N ALA A 589 -11.67 21.61 12.12
CA ALA A 589 -10.41 21.45 12.83
C ALA A 589 -9.93 22.82 13.35
N ARG A 590 -9.50 22.88 14.62
CA ARG A 590 -8.94 24.13 15.13
C ARG A 590 -7.59 24.41 14.46
N THR A 591 -7.35 25.68 14.19
CA THR A 591 -6.07 26.15 13.63
C THR A 591 -4.90 25.80 14.54
N ASP A 592 -5.01 26.06 15.85
CA ASP A 592 -3.92 25.80 16.80
C ASP A 592 -3.59 24.31 16.96
N ALA A 593 -4.59 23.44 17.09
CA ALA A 593 -4.39 21.99 17.11
C ALA A 593 -3.74 21.47 15.81
N THR A 594 -4.12 22.07 14.66
CA THR A 594 -3.51 21.76 13.37
C THR A 594 -2.05 22.20 13.30
N GLU A 595 -1.76 23.42 13.76
CA GLU A 595 -0.40 23.97 13.81
C GLU A 595 0.50 23.14 14.72
N GLU A 596 0.06 22.84 15.96
CA GLU A 596 0.81 22.01 16.91
C GLU A 596 1.14 20.63 16.34
N TYR A 597 0.15 19.97 15.71
CA TYR A 597 0.39 18.69 15.04
C TYR A 597 1.40 18.81 13.90
N ASN A 598 1.30 19.85 13.06
CA ASN A 598 2.21 20.03 11.93
C ASN A 598 3.62 20.44 12.38
N GLU A 599 3.77 21.18 13.48
CA GLU A 599 5.06 21.44 14.12
C GLU A 599 5.71 20.15 14.63
N LEU A 600 4.93 19.27 15.26
CA LEU A 600 5.42 17.94 15.66
C LEU A 600 5.87 17.12 14.45
N VAL A 601 5.09 17.12 13.37
CA VAL A 601 5.45 16.45 12.11
C VAL A 601 6.75 16.99 11.54
N ASP A 602 6.89 18.32 11.44
CA ASP A 602 8.03 18.98 10.81
C ASP A 602 9.31 18.75 11.65
N THR A 603 9.24 18.95 12.97
CA THR A 603 10.36 18.71 13.88
C THR A 603 10.78 17.24 13.95
N THR A 604 9.84 16.30 13.80
CA THR A 604 10.16 14.88 13.71
C THR A 604 10.86 14.56 12.38
N HIS A 605 10.40 15.13 11.26
CA HIS A 605 11.02 14.96 9.94
C HIS A 605 12.46 15.51 9.87
N ASP A 606 12.78 16.59 10.57
CA ASP A 606 14.14 17.13 10.64
C ASP A 606 15.18 16.12 11.14
N ARG A 607 14.71 15.07 11.83
CA ARG A 607 15.53 13.98 12.36
C ARG A 607 15.41 12.70 11.54
N THR A 608 15.00 12.79 10.28
CA THR A 608 14.82 11.63 9.38
C THR A 608 15.62 11.75 8.10
N VAL A 609 15.84 10.61 7.44
CA VAL A 609 16.44 10.55 6.11
C VAL A 609 15.70 11.39 5.08
N TRP A 610 14.39 11.61 5.24
CA TRP A 610 13.55 12.33 4.28
C TRP A 610 13.84 13.82 4.19
N THR A 611 14.64 14.41 5.08
CA THR A 611 15.12 15.80 5.03
C THR A 611 16.60 15.92 4.61
N HIS A 612 17.27 14.80 4.31
CA HIS A 612 18.66 14.78 3.86
C HIS A 612 18.91 15.65 2.61
N ARG A 613 19.95 16.50 2.64
CA ARG A 613 20.21 17.52 1.61
C ARG A 613 20.69 16.96 0.27
N GLY A 614 21.34 15.80 0.28
CA GLY A 614 21.90 15.14 -0.91
C GLY A 614 20.87 14.47 -1.83
N MET A 615 19.56 14.74 -1.68
CA MET A 615 18.55 14.12 -2.54
C MET A 615 17.34 15.02 -2.81
N SER A 616 16.70 14.77 -3.94
CA SER A 616 15.36 15.24 -4.26
C SER A 616 14.38 14.06 -4.20
N THR A 617 13.15 14.31 -3.76
CA THR A 617 12.08 13.30 -3.68
C THR A 617 10.73 13.96 -3.90
N TYR A 618 9.76 13.22 -4.43
CA TYR A 618 8.39 13.70 -4.55
C TYR A 618 7.69 13.89 -3.20
N TYR A 619 8.33 13.45 -2.10
CA TYR A 619 7.83 13.70 -0.75
C TYR A 619 7.91 15.16 -0.32
N ARG A 620 8.75 15.97 -0.99
CA ARG A 620 8.98 17.37 -0.62
C ARG A 620 8.26 18.32 -1.56
N ASN A 621 7.78 19.42 -1.00
CA ASN A 621 7.30 20.55 -1.79
C ASN A 621 8.45 21.42 -2.33
N SER A 622 8.10 22.48 -3.07
CA SER A 622 9.07 23.40 -3.66
C SER A 622 9.98 24.11 -2.65
N ARG A 623 9.55 24.22 -1.39
CA ARG A 623 10.31 24.80 -0.27
C ARG A 623 11.16 23.78 0.49
N GLY A 624 11.09 22.49 0.13
CA GLY A 624 11.86 21.42 0.74
C GLY A 624 11.24 20.79 2.00
N ARG A 625 10.05 21.23 2.44
CA ARG A 625 9.31 20.59 3.54
C ARG A 625 8.76 19.24 3.08
N VAL A 626 8.82 18.23 3.93
CA VAL A 626 8.21 16.92 3.67
C VAL A 626 6.71 17.00 3.89
N VAL A 627 5.92 16.75 2.84
CA VAL A 627 4.45 16.90 2.85
C VAL A 627 3.70 15.59 2.60
N PHE A 628 4.42 14.53 2.19
CA PHE A 628 3.81 13.28 1.75
C PHE A 628 3.79 12.20 2.85
N VAL A 629 4.97 11.71 3.22
CA VAL A 629 5.13 10.64 4.20
C VAL A 629 4.96 11.16 5.62
N MET A 630 4.49 10.30 6.51
CA MET A 630 4.47 10.56 7.95
C MET A 630 5.81 10.17 8.60
N PRO A 631 6.26 10.86 9.66
CA PRO A 631 7.54 10.59 10.31
C PRO A 631 7.44 9.68 11.55
N PHE A 632 6.23 9.26 11.90
CA PHE A 632 5.90 8.49 13.11
C PHE A 632 5.99 6.98 12.86
N LEU A 633 6.04 6.23 13.96
CA LEU A 633 5.78 4.79 13.95
C LEU A 633 4.31 4.52 13.58
N ASN A 634 4.04 3.35 13.01
CA ASN A 634 2.66 2.92 12.72
C ASN A 634 1.79 2.93 13.98
N VAL A 635 2.36 2.51 15.11
CA VAL A 635 1.67 2.50 16.41
C VAL A 635 1.40 3.89 16.98
N GLU A 636 2.33 4.84 16.78
CA GLU A 636 2.15 6.21 17.25
C GLU A 636 0.99 6.88 16.50
N TYR A 637 0.96 6.73 15.18
CA TYR A 637 -0.15 7.26 14.38
C TYR A 637 -1.48 6.55 14.69
N TRP A 638 -1.44 5.23 14.91
CA TRP A 638 -2.62 4.47 15.34
C TRP A 638 -3.18 5.00 16.67
N GLU A 639 -2.34 5.30 17.67
CA GLU A 639 -2.80 5.87 18.93
C GLU A 639 -3.36 7.29 18.75
N MET A 640 -2.72 8.15 17.95
CA MET A 640 -3.21 9.52 17.65
C MET A 640 -4.60 9.50 17.01
N THR A 641 -4.90 8.47 16.22
CA THR A 641 -6.17 8.34 15.46
C THR A 641 -7.14 7.34 16.09
N ARG A 642 -6.81 6.78 17.26
CA ARG A 642 -7.63 5.74 17.90
C ARG A 642 -8.96 6.27 18.41
N ARG A 643 -8.96 7.50 18.95
CA ARG A 643 -10.15 8.15 19.51
C ARG A 643 -10.11 9.64 19.17
N PRO A 644 -11.16 10.18 18.53
CA PRO A 644 -11.23 11.61 18.31
C PRO A 644 -11.45 12.36 19.63
N ASP A 645 -10.85 13.54 19.70
CA ASP A 645 -11.02 14.48 20.79
C ASP A 645 -11.63 15.77 20.22
N LEU A 646 -12.84 16.11 20.66
CA LEU A 646 -13.56 17.29 20.19
C LEU A 646 -12.90 18.59 20.64
N GLU A 647 -12.01 18.57 21.63
CA GLU A 647 -11.27 19.78 22.02
C GLU A 647 -10.36 20.28 20.89
N ASN A 648 -9.99 19.43 19.94
CA ASN A 648 -9.23 19.79 18.74
C ASN A 648 -10.13 20.32 17.59
N TYR A 649 -11.44 20.42 17.83
CA TYR A 649 -12.42 20.86 16.84
C TYR A 649 -13.27 22.02 17.38
N THR A 650 -13.68 22.91 16.48
CA THR A 650 -14.75 23.87 16.73
C THR A 650 -16.07 23.23 16.29
N VAL A 651 -17.06 23.21 17.18
CA VAL A 651 -18.41 22.71 16.90
C VAL A 651 -19.30 23.86 16.42
N ARG A 652 -20.13 23.61 15.39
CA ARG A 652 -20.99 24.61 14.72
C ARG A 652 -22.42 24.11 14.53
#